data_AF-A0A2M6X980-F1
#
_entry.id   AF-A0A2M6X980-F1
#
_cell.length_a   1.000
_cell.length_b   1.000
_cell.length_c   1.000
_cell.angle_alpha   90.00
_cell.angle_beta   90.00
_cell.angle_gamma   90.00
#
_symmetry.space_group_name_H-M   'P 1'
#
loop_
_entity.id
_entity.type
_entity.pdbx_description
1 polymer ?
#
loop_
_entity_poly.entity_id
_entity_poly.type
_entity_poly.pdbx_seq_one_letter_code
_entity_poly.pdbx_strand_id
1 'polypeptide(L)'
;MFKKYYKHIIIGFCVFFLWIYLQGTIDRILFQELVPIKIPEEFYQINSWLEDQKDNFKIIWLPPQFGARILDWASDRQINDFVTPSSVKPTLATTMPYSRLYYLFFETAINTVPRLDKFFDILNAKYLIFRKDLPEDYGESLLNSLKNNPDLEEINLEAINSKLFCQKSALTKKNSGEIQKKEYFAICEEDRESYLQIFENKNYAPLIWIPESLNLVIGGMEAIDILNSQTNFDPVNQELFFANQELDILDKIKDLKFQNIIFNNTNFEDLVFAFTKDKYLIAPASLTNEGEGEWRKASTEEPLHGEWHRVIDGLKISNWDFDFGKSLIYSETPNEKINIPLRIDEDGDYLFILRYFQNNKGGRFKIILRQQEKTIKTLNLNNKFTTEKNLLSFKKGDYFLNIENLEGFNTVNLIALVPVKEYQQYEMEANAILEKNRTLYIQKISPEMTIEPLEFNLPRENNYEVSLRLKGNQGAANEIQEEEESMAEGEKSNINEKIIDLAALEKEIPEDINLLSFGNLKYHLTPNLTQKISWQNLGEIFLGQKEKILIYQKTKPTSILTVDNFFILDQGNLELDKKNVEDLESPIALKVSNLIPQIEILQGSQVSERRGRLISDAIKVQEYQNFYLEYKFQGENLKGIDSRILFYGEDYDPIYQRTAFKVEDLMNDQIGNVEQKKISHFFGTPENTYYIKVEFKAEPNSAEESWFEISDFKLFEEESLSGIDALMLSEDKEETEESEIKPIISYEKINPTQYKISFSAVEKPFVFAFAESYDPMWKLKEKKEEGYFQKRFGSLFSKNNDLFPHFPLYTVINGFYIDPQKLETNELILEYEPQNWFEAGLWISADSLAISFFTFIIYGVYKKRKEKRDKLCLI
;
A
#
# COMPACT_ATOMS: atom_id res chain seq x y z
N MET A 1 -53.56 36.56 -28.04
CA MET A 1 -52.58 37.26 -27.18
C MET A 1 -51.23 36.56 -27.13
N PHE A 2 -51.15 35.24 -26.86
CA PHE A 2 -49.90 34.46 -26.80
C PHE A 2 -48.95 34.60 -28.00
N LYS A 3 -49.46 34.66 -29.25
CA LYS A 3 -48.63 34.86 -30.45
C LYS A 3 -47.87 36.19 -30.50
N LYS A 4 -48.33 37.24 -29.80
CA LYS A 4 -47.69 38.57 -29.82
C LYS A 4 -46.48 38.63 -28.87
N TYR A 5 -46.47 37.81 -27.83
CA TYR A 5 -45.45 37.84 -26.78
C TYR A 5 -44.47 36.66 -26.83
N TYR A 6 -44.79 35.58 -27.55
CA TYR A 6 -43.91 34.41 -27.74
C TYR A 6 -42.46 34.78 -28.14
N LYS A 7 -42.27 35.73 -29.06
CA LYS A 7 -40.92 36.18 -29.46
C LYS A 7 -40.19 36.87 -28.31
N HIS A 8 -40.90 37.66 -27.50
CA HIS A 8 -40.33 38.34 -26.34
C HIS A 8 -40.04 37.38 -25.19
N ILE A 9 -40.88 36.35 -25.00
CA ILE A 9 -40.66 35.30 -24.00
C ILE A 9 -39.42 34.48 -24.36
N ILE A 10 -39.25 34.07 -25.62
CA ILE A 10 -38.05 33.35 -26.06
C ILE A 10 -36.80 34.22 -25.89
N ILE A 11 -36.83 35.48 -26.33
CA ILE A 11 -35.69 36.39 -26.14
C ILE A 11 -35.40 36.55 -24.64
N GLY A 12 -36.43 36.69 -23.80
CA GLY A 12 -36.30 36.76 -22.35
C GLY A 12 -35.64 35.51 -21.77
N PHE A 13 -36.04 34.32 -22.19
CA PHE A 13 -35.40 33.05 -21.79
C PHE A 13 -33.96 32.96 -22.28
N CYS A 14 -33.68 33.30 -23.54
CA CYS A 14 -32.31 33.29 -24.08
C CYS A 14 -31.40 34.25 -23.31
N VAL A 15 -31.87 35.47 -23.02
CA VAL A 15 -31.12 36.46 -22.23
C VAL A 15 -30.95 35.98 -20.79
N PHE A 16 -31.96 35.36 -20.18
CA PHE A 16 -31.88 34.81 -18.83
C PHE A 16 -30.89 33.65 -18.72
N PHE A 17 -30.90 32.71 -19.67
CA PHE A 17 -29.93 31.62 -19.72
C PHE A 17 -28.52 32.11 -20.05
N LEU A 18 -28.39 33.09 -20.95
CA LEU A 18 -27.10 33.73 -21.24
C LEU A 18 -26.58 34.47 -20.00
N TRP A 19 -27.46 35.13 -19.24
CA TRP A 19 -27.12 35.79 -17.98
C TRP A 19 -26.65 34.77 -16.95
N ILE A 20 -27.40 33.68 -16.71
CA ILE A 20 -26.99 32.60 -15.79
C ILE A 20 -25.63 32.02 -16.20
N TYR A 21 -25.44 31.77 -17.50
CA TYR A 21 -24.20 31.21 -18.03
C TYR A 21 -23.02 32.18 -17.84
N LEU A 22 -23.22 33.47 -18.10
CA LEU A 22 -22.18 34.49 -18.01
C LEU A 22 -21.96 35.01 -16.59
N GLN A 23 -22.92 34.85 -15.67
CA GLN A 23 -22.86 35.46 -14.34
C GLN A 23 -21.60 35.05 -13.58
N GLY A 24 -21.25 33.75 -13.56
CA GLY A 24 -20.02 33.30 -12.90
C GLY A 24 -18.75 33.89 -13.51
N THR A 25 -18.69 34.07 -14.84
CA THR A 25 -17.56 34.71 -15.52
C THR A 25 -17.53 36.22 -15.26
N ILE A 26 -18.69 36.88 -15.29
CA ILE A 26 -18.83 38.32 -15.05
C ILE A 26 -18.46 38.64 -13.60
N ASP A 27 -18.92 37.86 -12.63
CA ASP A 27 -18.58 37.99 -11.23
C ASP A 27 -17.05 37.84 -11.04
N ARG A 28 -16.45 36.78 -11.61
CA ARG A 28 -14.99 36.58 -11.56
C ARG A 28 -14.18 37.71 -12.19
N ILE A 29 -14.65 38.29 -13.30
CA ILE A 29 -14.01 39.45 -13.94
C ILE A 29 -14.19 40.72 -13.09
N LEU A 30 -15.39 40.97 -12.56
CA LEU A 30 -15.71 42.14 -11.74
C LEU A 30 -14.95 42.13 -10.40
N PHE A 31 -14.77 40.96 -9.79
CA PHE A 31 -14.02 40.77 -8.54
C PHE A 31 -12.50 40.62 -8.75
N GLN A 32 -11.99 40.81 -9.98
CA GLN A 32 -10.56 40.67 -10.32
C GLN A 32 -9.97 39.28 -10.02
N GLU A 33 -10.77 38.22 -10.06
CA GLU A 33 -10.30 36.84 -9.87
C GLU A 33 -9.62 36.30 -11.14
N LEU A 34 -9.88 36.88 -12.32
CA LEU A 34 -9.28 36.51 -13.61
C LEU A 34 -8.38 37.63 -14.16
N VAL A 35 -7.30 37.94 -13.45
CA VAL A 35 -6.29 38.90 -13.91
C VAL A 35 -5.19 38.16 -14.67
N PRO A 36 -4.95 38.46 -15.96
CA PRO A 36 -3.89 37.83 -16.72
C PRO A 36 -2.53 38.14 -16.08
N ILE A 37 -1.68 37.13 -16.01
CA ILE A 37 -0.32 37.23 -15.50
C ILE A 37 0.67 36.80 -16.57
N LYS A 38 1.85 37.43 -16.59
CA LYS A 38 2.92 37.04 -17.50
C LYS A 38 3.69 35.88 -16.87
N ILE A 39 3.60 34.70 -17.50
CA ILE A 39 4.42 33.52 -17.17
C ILE A 39 5.90 33.81 -17.52
N PRO A 40 6.88 33.34 -16.74
CA PRO A 40 8.30 33.47 -17.06
C PRO A 40 8.69 32.92 -18.45
N GLU A 41 9.68 33.53 -19.09
CA GLU A 41 10.04 33.23 -20.49
C GLU A 41 10.57 31.80 -20.67
N GLU A 42 11.28 31.28 -19.69
CA GLU A 42 11.83 29.92 -19.66
C GLU A 42 10.78 28.81 -19.88
N PHE A 43 9.53 29.00 -19.44
CA PHE A 43 8.44 28.06 -19.72
C PHE A 43 8.03 28.06 -21.21
N TYR A 44 8.23 29.16 -21.93
CA TYR A 44 8.01 29.21 -23.38
C TYR A 44 9.21 28.61 -24.13
N GLN A 45 10.42 28.88 -23.66
CA GLN A 45 11.66 28.35 -24.26
C GLN A 45 11.71 26.83 -24.19
N ILE A 46 11.36 26.24 -23.04
CA ILE A 46 11.33 24.78 -22.90
C ILE A 46 10.27 24.14 -23.81
N ASN A 47 9.09 24.76 -23.94
CA ASN A 47 8.07 24.28 -24.87
C ASN A 47 8.54 24.38 -26.33
N SER A 48 9.21 25.47 -26.72
CA SER A 48 9.80 25.57 -28.06
C SER A 48 10.84 24.47 -28.30
N TRP A 49 11.69 24.17 -27.32
CA TRP A 49 12.68 23.11 -27.42
C TRP A 49 12.04 21.72 -27.49
N LEU A 50 10.98 21.47 -26.71
CA LEU A 50 10.23 20.22 -26.74
C LEU A 50 9.48 20.02 -28.07
N GLU A 51 9.02 21.09 -28.71
CA GLU A 51 8.35 21.05 -30.01
C GLU A 51 9.29 20.56 -31.13
N ASP A 52 10.58 20.91 -31.05
CA ASP A 52 11.60 20.48 -32.01
C ASP A 52 11.91 18.97 -31.93
N GLN A 53 11.56 18.32 -30.81
CA GLN A 53 11.75 16.88 -30.61
C GLN A 53 10.64 16.10 -31.33
N LYS A 54 10.98 15.31 -32.35
CA LYS A 54 9.99 14.60 -33.19
C LYS A 54 9.47 13.30 -32.60
N ASP A 55 10.14 12.76 -31.59
CA ASP A 55 9.77 11.51 -30.95
C ASP A 55 8.43 11.63 -30.21
N ASN A 56 7.73 10.50 -30.11
CA ASN A 56 6.47 10.38 -29.38
C ASN A 56 6.76 9.94 -27.93
N PHE A 57 6.80 10.91 -27.03
CA PHE A 57 7.05 10.72 -25.61
C PHE A 57 6.25 11.73 -24.79
N LYS A 58 6.14 11.45 -23.49
CA LYS A 58 5.63 12.36 -22.47
C LYS A 58 6.75 13.07 -21.73
N ILE A 59 6.38 14.16 -21.08
CA ILE A 59 7.20 14.83 -20.07
C ILE A 59 6.50 14.75 -18.72
N ILE A 60 7.24 14.86 -17.63
CA ILE A 60 6.67 14.94 -16.28
C ILE A 60 7.13 16.23 -15.63
N TRP A 61 6.20 17.02 -15.12
CA TRP A 61 6.50 18.22 -14.33
C TRP A 61 6.58 17.85 -12.85
N LEU A 62 7.72 18.12 -12.23
CA LEU A 62 8.00 17.81 -10.83
C LEU A 62 8.37 19.07 -10.04
N PRO A 63 7.90 19.26 -8.81
CA PRO A 63 6.87 18.43 -8.17
C PRO A 63 5.47 18.63 -8.80
N PRO A 64 4.55 17.66 -8.64
CA PRO A 64 3.19 17.76 -9.18
C PRO A 64 2.41 18.88 -8.50
N GLN A 65 1.61 19.63 -9.25
CA GLN A 65 0.79 20.72 -8.69
C GLN A 65 -0.67 20.29 -8.50
N PHE A 66 -1.09 20.11 -7.25
CA PHE A 66 -2.48 19.81 -6.90
C PHE A 66 -3.31 21.06 -6.61
N GLY A 67 -4.04 21.53 -7.61
CA GLY A 67 -4.92 22.70 -7.49
C GLY A 67 -4.17 24.03 -7.49
N ALA A 68 -4.80 25.09 -6.99
CA ALA A 68 -4.21 26.44 -7.02
C ALA A 68 -3.10 26.58 -5.96
N ARG A 69 -1.96 27.16 -6.35
CA ARG A 69 -0.80 27.41 -5.48
C ARG A 69 -0.25 28.82 -5.66
N ILE A 70 0.39 29.35 -4.63
CA ILE A 70 1.14 30.61 -4.74
C ILE A 70 2.51 30.25 -5.31
N LEU A 71 2.92 30.92 -6.39
CA LEU A 71 4.21 30.72 -7.04
C LEU A 71 5.15 31.88 -6.71
N ASP A 72 6.45 31.63 -6.72
CA ASP A 72 7.47 32.64 -6.37
C ASP A 72 7.37 33.92 -7.21
N TRP A 73 7.13 33.76 -8.52
CA TRP A 73 6.97 34.89 -9.45
C TRP A 73 5.57 35.50 -9.42
N ALA A 74 4.63 34.95 -8.65
CA ALA A 74 3.23 35.39 -8.56
C ALA A 74 2.71 35.38 -7.11
N SER A 75 3.50 35.93 -6.19
CA SER A 75 3.28 35.85 -4.74
C SER A 75 1.99 36.53 -4.23
N ASP A 76 1.29 37.32 -5.05
CA ASP A 76 0.08 38.05 -4.66
C ASP A 76 -1.23 37.30 -4.97
N ARG A 77 -1.16 36.11 -5.56
CA ARG A 77 -2.34 35.33 -5.99
C ARG A 77 -2.04 33.83 -6.05
N GLN A 78 -3.11 33.04 -6.12
CA GLN A 78 -3.00 31.61 -6.42
C GLN A 78 -3.13 31.38 -7.93
N ILE A 79 -2.29 30.52 -8.47
CA ILE A 79 -2.24 30.11 -9.86
C ILE A 79 -2.59 28.62 -9.93
N ASN A 80 -3.57 28.27 -10.76
CA ASN A 80 -3.88 26.87 -11.08
C ASN A 80 -2.74 26.24 -11.87
N ASP A 81 -2.69 24.91 -11.94
CA ASP A 81 -1.73 24.21 -12.79
C ASP A 81 -1.82 24.73 -14.24
N PHE A 82 -0.78 25.46 -14.64
CA PHE A 82 -0.65 26.02 -15.98
C PHE A 82 0.34 25.22 -16.83
N VAL A 83 1.23 24.44 -16.22
CA VAL A 83 2.29 23.72 -16.94
C VAL A 83 1.71 22.55 -17.71
N THR A 84 0.75 21.84 -17.13
CA THR A 84 0.01 20.76 -17.81
C THR A 84 -0.72 21.26 -19.07
N PRO A 85 -1.61 22.28 -19.00
CA PRO A 85 -2.35 22.74 -20.19
C PRO A 85 -1.51 23.57 -21.17
N SER A 86 -0.36 24.12 -20.77
CA SER A 86 0.53 24.88 -21.67
C SER A 86 1.62 24.03 -22.32
N SER A 87 1.77 22.77 -21.93
CA SER A 87 2.79 21.90 -22.48
C SER A 87 2.50 21.51 -23.93
N VAL A 88 3.53 21.55 -24.78
CA VAL A 88 3.46 21.05 -26.16
C VAL A 88 3.53 19.51 -26.25
N LYS A 89 4.05 18.85 -25.20
CA LYS A 89 4.11 17.40 -25.08
C LYS A 89 3.09 16.90 -24.05
N PRO A 90 2.55 15.69 -24.19
CA PRO A 90 1.67 15.14 -23.17
C PRO A 90 2.39 14.97 -21.83
N THR A 91 1.64 15.03 -20.72
CA THR A 91 2.11 14.77 -19.36
C THR A 91 1.10 13.92 -18.61
N LEU A 92 1.50 13.28 -17.51
CA LEU A 92 0.59 12.59 -16.62
C LEU A 92 -0.30 13.61 -15.90
N ALA A 93 -1.62 13.48 -16.02
CA ALA A 93 -2.59 14.45 -15.51
C ALA A 93 -2.76 14.35 -13.98
N THR A 94 -2.64 15.47 -13.27
CA THR A 94 -2.78 15.53 -11.79
C THR A 94 -4.24 15.45 -11.30
N THR A 95 -5.20 15.50 -12.21
CA THR A 95 -6.64 15.55 -11.91
C THR A 95 -7.38 14.25 -12.21
N MET A 96 -6.78 13.32 -12.96
CA MET A 96 -7.38 12.01 -13.22
C MET A 96 -7.21 11.11 -11.99
N PRO A 97 -8.23 10.35 -11.55
CA PRO A 97 -8.19 9.60 -10.29
C PRO A 97 -6.95 8.71 -10.12
N TYR A 98 -6.66 7.84 -11.08
CA TYR A 98 -5.52 6.91 -11.03
C TYR A 98 -4.16 7.60 -11.12
N SER A 99 -4.04 8.63 -11.97
CA SER A 99 -2.82 9.43 -12.07
C SER A 99 -2.57 10.26 -10.81
N ARG A 100 -3.63 10.80 -10.21
CA ARG A 100 -3.58 11.50 -8.93
C ARG A 100 -3.16 10.55 -7.81
N LEU A 101 -3.76 9.37 -7.72
CA LEU A 101 -3.40 8.35 -6.74
C LEU A 101 -1.91 7.98 -6.86
N TYR A 102 -1.43 7.77 -8.09
CA TYR A 102 -0.02 7.47 -8.35
C TYR A 102 0.92 8.59 -7.91
N TYR A 103 0.58 9.86 -8.18
CA TYR A 103 1.37 10.99 -7.69
C TYR A 103 1.33 11.14 -6.16
N LEU A 104 0.16 10.95 -5.53
CA LEU A 104 0.06 10.98 -4.06
C LEU A 104 0.94 9.88 -3.43
N PHE A 105 0.95 8.69 -4.03
CA PHE A 105 1.84 7.61 -3.59
C PHE A 105 3.31 7.99 -3.78
N PHE A 106 3.68 8.50 -4.97
CA PHE A 106 5.03 8.98 -5.26
C PHE A 106 5.51 10.04 -4.26
N GLU A 107 4.67 10.98 -3.84
CA GLU A 107 5.03 11.99 -2.82
C GLU A 107 5.49 11.36 -1.50
N THR A 108 4.91 10.22 -1.11
CA THR A 108 5.36 9.47 0.09
C THR A 108 6.68 8.74 -0.12
N ALA A 109 7.04 8.43 -1.36
CA ALA A 109 8.25 7.72 -1.73
C ALA A 109 9.49 8.64 -1.82
N ILE A 110 9.33 9.95 -2.07
CA ILE A 110 10.41 10.92 -2.35
C ILE A 110 11.60 10.82 -1.37
N ASN A 111 11.32 10.63 -0.07
CA ASN A 111 12.36 10.60 0.95
C ASN A 111 12.79 9.18 1.37
N THR A 112 12.16 8.14 0.83
CA THR A 112 12.35 6.74 1.27
C THR A 112 12.88 5.83 0.18
N VAL A 113 12.67 6.17 -1.09
CA VAL A 113 13.08 5.34 -2.23
C VAL A 113 14.31 5.96 -2.92
N PRO A 114 15.41 5.21 -3.09
CA PRO A 114 16.62 5.74 -3.73
C PRO A 114 16.46 5.92 -5.25
N ARG A 115 15.72 5.02 -5.90
CA ARG A 115 15.50 4.98 -7.36
C ARG A 115 14.13 5.55 -7.74
N LEU A 116 13.96 6.86 -7.52
CA LEU A 116 12.71 7.57 -7.84
C LEU A 116 12.43 7.69 -9.34
N ASP A 117 13.47 7.64 -10.17
CA ASP A 117 13.40 7.62 -11.63
C ASP A 117 12.49 6.49 -12.15
N LYS A 118 12.59 5.30 -11.52
CA LYS A 118 11.84 4.11 -11.90
C LYS A 118 10.32 4.26 -11.84
N PHE A 119 9.80 5.23 -11.06
CA PHE A 119 8.37 5.55 -11.07
C PHE A 119 7.89 6.10 -12.42
N PHE A 120 8.79 6.70 -13.19
CA PHE A 120 8.47 7.40 -14.43
C PHE A 120 8.84 6.60 -15.68
N ASP A 121 9.64 5.53 -15.54
CA ASP A 121 10.07 4.68 -16.64
C ASP A 121 8.85 4.14 -17.43
N ILE A 122 7.85 3.61 -16.74
CA ILE A 122 6.65 3.03 -17.35
C ILE A 122 5.70 4.06 -18.02
N LEU A 123 5.92 5.36 -17.81
CA LEU A 123 4.99 6.41 -18.24
C LEU A 123 5.29 6.94 -19.64
N ASN A 124 6.21 6.32 -20.37
CA ASN A 124 6.72 6.84 -21.64
C ASN A 124 7.28 8.27 -21.48
N ALA A 125 7.83 8.56 -20.30
CA ALA A 125 8.31 9.89 -19.91
C ALA A 125 9.81 10.05 -20.18
N LYS A 126 10.15 10.65 -21.32
CA LYS A 126 11.55 10.88 -21.73
C LYS A 126 12.22 11.99 -20.92
N TYR A 127 11.47 13.03 -20.55
CA TYR A 127 12.01 14.16 -19.81
C TYR A 127 11.25 14.40 -18.50
N LEU A 128 12.01 14.55 -17.41
CA LEU A 128 11.53 15.02 -16.12
C LEU A 128 11.94 16.48 -15.95
N ILE A 129 10.98 17.36 -15.77
CA ILE A 129 11.20 18.80 -15.66
C ILE A 129 10.95 19.21 -14.22
N PHE A 130 12.03 19.44 -13.50
CA PHE A 130 11.98 19.94 -12.14
C PHE A 130 11.77 21.46 -12.12
N ARG A 131 10.83 21.92 -11.31
CA ARG A 131 10.48 23.33 -11.15
C ARG A 131 10.71 23.81 -9.71
N LYS A 132 11.40 24.95 -9.58
CA LYS A 132 11.77 25.60 -8.30
C LYS A 132 10.83 26.73 -7.89
N ASP A 133 9.81 27.05 -8.69
CA ASP A 133 8.90 28.17 -8.43
C ASP A 133 7.75 27.85 -7.46
N LEU A 134 7.69 26.59 -6.98
CA LEU A 134 6.79 26.14 -5.93
C LEU A 134 7.48 26.26 -4.56
N PRO A 135 6.83 26.82 -3.53
CA PRO A 135 7.44 27.09 -2.23
C PRO A 135 7.52 25.85 -1.31
N GLU A 136 7.40 24.62 -1.83
CA GLU A 136 7.22 23.41 -1.03
C GLU A 136 8.56 22.80 -0.55
N ASP A 137 8.62 22.43 0.73
CA ASP A 137 9.82 22.02 1.47
C ASP A 137 10.49 20.73 0.95
N TYR A 138 9.80 19.90 0.16
CA TYR A 138 10.37 18.65 -0.37
C TYR A 138 11.09 18.81 -1.72
N GLY A 139 11.04 20.00 -2.33
CA GLY A 139 11.67 20.26 -3.63
C GLY A 139 13.18 19.97 -3.62
N GLU A 140 13.89 20.33 -2.56
CA GLU A 140 15.34 20.10 -2.47
C GLU A 140 15.72 18.61 -2.39
N SER A 141 14.99 17.83 -1.59
CA SER A 141 15.21 16.38 -1.46
C SER A 141 14.97 15.66 -2.78
N LEU A 142 13.87 15.99 -3.45
CA LEU A 142 13.55 15.46 -4.77
C LEU A 142 14.62 15.84 -5.80
N LEU A 143 15.02 17.11 -5.84
CA LEU A 143 16.04 17.58 -6.77
C LEU A 143 17.39 16.87 -6.57
N ASN A 144 17.82 16.70 -5.32
CA ASN A 144 19.04 15.97 -5.00
C ASN A 144 18.95 14.51 -5.45
N SER A 145 17.79 13.88 -5.25
CA SER A 145 17.54 12.50 -5.70
C SER A 145 17.57 12.37 -7.22
N LEU A 146 17.06 13.36 -7.96
CA LEU A 146 17.14 13.38 -9.43
C LEU A 146 18.58 13.60 -9.93
N LYS A 147 19.35 14.50 -9.30
CA LYS A 147 20.74 14.79 -9.67
C LYS A 147 21.71 13.64 -9.42
N ASN A 148 21.49 12.89 -8.36
CA ASN A 148 22.36 11.78 -7.95
C ASN A 148 21.98 10.45 -8.61
N ASN A 149 21.09 10.48 -9.61
CA ASN A 149 20.58 9.29 -10.27
C ASN A 149 21.40 8.95 -11.52
N PRO A 150 22.01 7.76 -11.61
CA PRO A 150 22.85 7.39 -12.76
C PRO A 150 22.07 7.25 -14.08
N ASP A 151 20.77 6.95 -14.01
CA ASP A 151 19.91 6.74 -15.17
C ASP A 151 19.25 8.03 -15.69
N LEU A 152 19.49 9.16 -15.00
CA LEU A 152 19.06 10.49 -15.41
C LEU A 152 20.24 11.33 -15.87
N GLU A 153 20.08 12.02 -16.99
CA GLU A 153 21.08 12.96 -17.49
C GLU A 153 20.54 14.40 -17.45
N GLU A 154 21.20 15.29 -16.69
CA GLU A 154 20.81 16.71 -16.65
C GLU A 154 21.12 17.39 -17.99
N ILE A 155 20.08 17.92 -18.64
CA ILE A 155 20.21 18.67 -19.89
C ILE A 155 20.42 20.14 -19.59
N ASN A 156 21.59 20.65 -19.97
CA ASN A 156 21.90 22.06 -19.89
C ASN A 156 21.49 22.79 -21.18
N LEU A 157 20.37 23.52 -21.14
CA LEU A 157 19.94 24.37 -22.24
C LEU A 157 20.48 25.79 -22.07
N GLU A 158 21.45 26.17 -22.91
CA GLU A 158 22.01 27.55 -22.93
C GLU A 158 20.91 28.62 -23.07
N ALA A 159 19.82 28.31 -23.79
CA ALA A 159 18.68 29.21 -23.97
C ALA A 159 17.93 29.51 -22.65
N ILE A 160 17.76 28.50 -21.79
CA ILE A 160 17.15 28.62 -20.45
C ILE A 160 18.10 29.33 -19.49
N ASN A 161 19.41 29.10 -19.65
CA ASN A 161 20.45 29.67 -18.80
C ASN A 161 20.88 31.11 -19.18
N SER A 162 20.35 31.68 -20.26
CA SER A 162 20.78 32.99 -20.78
C SER A 162 19.81 34.16 -20.49
N LYS A 163 20.18 34.93 -19.45
CA LYS A 163 20.06 36.40 -19.26
C LYS A 163 18.70 37.12 -19.12
N LEU A 164 18.66 37.87 -18.00
CA LEU A 164 17.84 39.03 -17.62
C LEU A 164 16.33 38.79 -17.47
N PHE A 165 15.92 38.53 -16.23
CA PHE A 165 14.51 38.58 -15.83
C PHE A 165 14.18 39.99 -15.32
N CYS A 166 13.39 40.76 -16.08
CA CYS A 166 12.86 42.04 -15.62
C CYS A 166 11.38 41.90 -15.24
N GLN A 167 11.09 41.84 -13.94
CA GLN A 167 9.73 41.86 -13.43
C GLN A 167 9.34 43.29 -13.02
N LYS A 168 8.14 43.73 -13.39
CA LYS A 168 7.57 44.99 -12.87
C LYS A 168 6.85 44.71 -11.55
N SER A 169 7.44 45.10 -10.43
CA SER A 169 6.80 45.01 -9.11
C SER A 169 6.22 46.38 -8.70
N ALA A 170 5.09 46.36 -8.00
CA ALA A 170 4.45 47.55 -7.46
C ALA A 170 4.71 47.62 -5.95
N LEU A 171 5.54 48.57 -5.50
CA LEU A 171 5.76 48.81 -4.07
C LEU A 171 4.77 49.87 -3.56
N THR A 172 3.88 49.48 -2.63
CA THR A 172 3.08 50.45 -1.87
C THR A 172 3.86 50.97 -0.67
N LYS A 173 4.39 52.19 -0.76
CA LYS A 173 4.92 52.91 0.41
C LYS A 173 3.76 53.33 1.32
N LYS A 174 3.75 52.81 2.55
CA LYS A 174 2.82 53.24 3.61
C LYS A 174 3.40 54.49 4.26
N ASN A 175 3.02 55.68 3.78
CA ASN A 175 3.11 56.91 4.56
C ASN A 175 1.75 57.60 4.55
N SER A 176 1.41 58.13 5.72
CA SER A 176 0.17 58.79 6.10
C SER A 176 -0.30 59.85 5.09
N GLY A 177 -1.53 59.68 4.58
CA GLY A 177 -2.45 60.80 4.36
C GLY A 177 -2.69 61.32 2.95
N GLU A 178 -2.00 60.88 1.90
CA GLU A 178 -2.29 61.36 0.52
C GLU A 178 -2.34 60.23 -0.52
N ILE A 179 -3.16 60.45 -1.56
CA ILE A 179 -3.53 59.52 -2.63
C ILE A 179 -2.29 58.79 -3.18
N GLN A 180 -2.25 57.47 -2.97
CA GLN A 180 -1.13 56.61 -3.37
C GLN A 180 -1.00 56.54 -4.90
N LYS A 181 0.10 57.10 -5.42
CA LYS A 181 0.56 56.86 -6.79
C LYS A 181 1.32 55.53 -6.80
N LYS A 182 0.80 54.49 -7.48
CA LYS A 182 1.55 53.25 -7.74
C LYS A 182 2.69 53.56 -8.70
N GLU A 183 3.93 53.64 -8.20
CA GLU A 183 5.12 53.65 -9.04
C GLU A 183 5.54 52.19 -9.29
N TYR A 184 5.62 51.82 -10.56
CA TYR A 184 6.08 50.50 -10.99
C TYR A 184 7.58 50.59 -11.23
N PHE A 185 8.36 49.82 -10.48
CA PHE A 185 9.79 49.67 -10.74
C PHE A 185 10.00 48.32 -11.45
N ALA A 186 10.80 48.32 -12.52
CA ALA A 186 11.33 47.09 -13.08
C ALA A 186 12.52 46.68 -12.21
N ILE A 187 12.39 45.59 -11.47
CA ILE A 187 13.52 44.96 -10.81
C ILE A 187 14.05 43.96 -11.83
N CYS A 188 15.25 44.22 -12.34
CA CYS A 188 15.97 43.30 -13.20
C CYS A 188 17.02 42.61 -12.32
N GLU A 189 16.80 41.33 -12.02
CA GLU A 189 17.79 40.51 -11.33
C GLU A 189 18.71 39.91 -12.40
N GLU A 190 19.99 40.30 -12.37
CA GLU A 190 20.99 39.86 -13.34
C GLU A 190 21.54 38.45 -13.05
N ASP A 191 21.30 37.89 -11.86
CA ASP A 191 21.90 36.64 -11.36
C ASP A 191 20.90 35.67 -10.71
N ARG A 192 19.69 35.51 -11.28
CA ARG A 192 18.75 34.50 -10.79
C ARG A 192 18.98 33.16 -11.49
N GLU A 193 19.10 32.08 -10.71
CA GLU A 193 18.99 30.71 -11.24
C GLU A 193 17.63 30.49 -11.91
N SER A 194 17.59 29.77 -13.03
CA SER A 194 16.34 29.40 -13.70
C SER A 194 15.42 28.63 -12.73
N TYR A 195 14.11 28.81 -12.88
CA TYR A 195 13.19 27.96 -12.13
C TYR A 195 13.12 26.54 -12.66
N LEU A 196 13.73 26.23 -13.80
CA LEU A 196 13.61 24.92 -14.45
C LEU A 196 14.95 24.17 -14.47
N GLN A 197 14.89 22.87 -14.21
CA GLN A 197 15.95 21.92 -14.49
C GLN A 197 15.37 20.73 -15.23
N ILE A 198 16.11 20.20 -16.20
CA ILE A 198 15.62 19.17 -17.11
C ILE A 198 16.50 17.94 -16.98
N PHE A 199 15.88 16.77 -16.84
CA PHE A 199 16.54 15.49 -16.78
C PHE A 199 16.01 14.59 -17.90
N GLU A 200 16.90 14.02 -18.71
CA GLU A 200 16.58 12.96 -19.66
C GLU A 200 16.60 11.61 -18.95
N ASN A 201 15.47 10.91 -19.01
CA ASN A 201 15.35 9.54 -18.56
C ASN A 201 15.84 8.61 -19.67
N LYS A 202 16.84 7.78 -19.40
CA LYS A 202 17.41 6.83 -20.36
C LYS A 202 16.59 5.53 -20.49
N ASN A 203 15.78 5.21 -19.48
CA ASN A 203 15.07 3.94 -19.34
C ASN A 203 13.56 4.05 -19.58
N TYR A 204 13.07 5.15 -20.16
CA TYR A 204 11.65 5.32 -20.41
C TYR A 204 11.07 4.28 -21.40
N ALA A 205 9.89 3.76 -21.06
CA ALA A 205 9.16 2.79 -21.86
C ALA A 205 8.68 3.37 -23.19
N PRO A 206 8.53 2.55 -24.25
CA PRO A 206 7.74 2.92 -25.42
C PRO A 206 6.29 3.23 -25.04
N LEU A 207 5.55 3.94 -25.89
CA LEU A 207 4.12 4.20 -25.64
C LEU A 207 3.30 2.89 -25.57
N ILE A 208 3.63 1.92 -26.41
CA ILE A 208 3.00 0.59 -26.47
C ILE A 208 4.11 -0.46 -26.55
N TRP A 209 4.11 -1.43 -25.64
CA TRP A 209 5.10 -2.51 -25.60
C TRP A 209 4.51 -3.80 -25.01
N ILE A 210 5.26 -4.89 -25.12
CA ILE A 210 4.96 -6.16 -24.46
C ILE A 210 6.06 -6.39 -23.42
N PRO A 211 5.72 -6.52 -22.13
CA PRO A 211 6.69 -6.77 -21.09
C PRO A 211 7.26 -8.19 -21.19
N GLU A 212 8.46 -8.38 -20.64
CA GLU A 212 9.12 -9.69 -20.65
C GLU A 212 8.52 -10.65 -19.63
N SER A 213 8.03 -10.09 -18.52
CA SER A 213 7.45 -10.86 -17.43
C SER A 213 6.36 -10.05 -16.71
N LEU A 214 5.46 -10.77 -16.04
CA LEU A 214 4.39 -10.21 -15.25
C LEU A 214 4.54 -10.68 -13.81
N ASN A 215 4.31 -9.79 -12.85
CA ASN A 215 4.29 -10.11 -11.43
C ASN A 215 2.89 -9.82 -10.87
N LEU A 216 2.30 -10.81 -10.19
CA LEU A 216 1.02 -10.65 -9.51
C LEU A 216 1.26 -10.21 -8.07
N VAL A 217 0.86 -9.00 -7.72
CA VAL A 217 0.95 -8.44 -6.37
C VAL A 217 -0.40 -8.60 -5.66
N ILE A 218 -0.37 -9.16 -4.46
CA ILE A 218 -1.46 -9.16 -3.49
C ILE A 218 -1.05 -8.16 -2.40
N GLY A 219 -1.89 -7.17 -2.12
CA GLY A 219 -1.59 -6.05 -1.22
C GLY A 219 -1.47 -4.70 -1.93
N GLY A 220 -0.82 -3.74 -1.27
CA GLY A 220 -0.80 -2.33 -1.67
C GLY A 220 0.35 -1.85 -2.54
N MET A 221 0.30 -0.56 -2.91
CA MET A 221 1.28 0.11 -3.79
C MET A 221 2.69 0.17 -3.21
N GLU A 222 2.89 -0.05 -1.90
CA GLU A 222 4.22 -0.10 -1.28
C GLU A 222 5.13 -1.18 -1.89
N ALA A 223 4.56 -2.16 -2.59
CA ALA A 223 5.32 -3.09 -3.40
C ALA A 223 6.21 -2.39 -4.43
N ILE A 224 5.73 -1.29 -5.03
CA ILE A 224 6.47 -0.47 -6.01
C ILE A 224 7.73 0.12 -5.36
N ASP A 225 7.63 0.66 -4.14
CA ASP A 225 8.78 1.22 -3.40
C ASP A 225 9.88 0.18 -3.17
N ILE A 226 9.47 -1.01 -2.72
CA ILE A 226 10.41 -2.09 -2.36
C ILE A 226 11.06 -2.63 -3.63
N LEU A 227 10.29 -2.87 -4.69
CA LEU A 227 10.79 -3.42 -5.94
C LEU A 227 11.64 -2.43 -6.72
N ASN A 228 11.24 -1.15 -6.83
CA ASN A 228 12.06 -0.12 -7.48
C ASN A 228 13.44 0.04 -6.82
N SER A 229 13.54 -0.24 -5.52
CA SER A 229 14.83 -0.21 -4.83
C SER A 229 15.75 -1.39 -5.13
N GLN A 230 15.25 -2.45 -5.78
CA GLN A 230 16.08 -3.57 -6.21
C GLN A 230 16.80 -3.20 -7.51
N THR A 231 18.09 -3.52 -7.61
CA THR A 231 18.91 -3.23 -8.78
C THR A 231 18.54 -4.11 -9.98
N ASN A 232 18.11 -5.35 -9.73
CA ASN A 232 17.68 -6.31 -10.76
C ASN A 232 16.20 -6.18 -11.17
N PHE A 233 15.45 -5.25 -10.56
CA PHE A 233 14.07 -4.99 -10.94
C PHE A 233 14.00 -3.92 -12.02
N ASP A 234 13.44 -4.25 -13.17
CA ASP A 234 13.21 -3.34 -14.29
C ASP A 234 11.70 -3.15 -14.49
N PRO A 235 11.14 -1.98 -14.15
CA PRO A 235 9.70 -1.77 -14.20
C PRO A 235 9.13 -1.76 -15.63
N VAL A 236 9.94 -1.54 -16.66
CA VAL A 236 9.47 -1.60 -18.07
C VAL A 236 9.30 -3.05 -18.53
N ASN A 237 10.16 -3.95 -18.06
CA ASN A 237 10.17 -5.34 -18.49
C ASN A 237 9.50 -6.31 -17.50
N GLN A 238 9.28 -5.90 -16.25
CA GLN A 238 8.73 -6.71 -15.16
C GLN A 238 7.47 -6.07 -14.56
N GLU A 239 6.38 -6.07 -15.32
CA GLU A 239 5.17 -5.33 -14.99
C GLU A 239 4.49 -5.83 -13.71
N LEU A 240 3.94 -4.89 -12.95
CA LEU A 240 3.19 -5.17 -11.74
C LEU A 240 1.68 -5.12 -11.99
N PHE A 241 1.02 -6.19 -11.57
CA PHE A 241 -0.42 -6.34 -11.61
C PHE A 241 -0.94 -6.54 -10.18
N PHE A 242 -1.93 -5.76 -9.74
CA PHE A 242 -2.44 -5.87 -8.37
C PHE A 242 -3.78 -6.61 -8.31
N ALA A 243 -3.80 -7.76 -7.64
CA ALA A 243 -4.99 -8.60 -7.50
C ALA A 243 -6.14 -7.90 -6.75
N ASN A 244 -5.81 -6.98 -5.84
CA ASN A 244 -6.75 -6.32 -4.96
C ASN A 244 -7.37 -5.04 -5.55
N GLN A 245 -7.05 -4.65 -6.80
CA GLN A 245 -7.58 -3.42 -7.41
C GLN A 245 -9.07 -3.54 -7.77
N GLU A 246 -9.46 -4.66 -8.36
CA GLU A 246 -10.84 -4.92 -8.81
C GLU A 246 -11.17 -6.38 -8.53
N LEU A 247 -12.42 -6.67 -8.16
CA LEU A 247 -12.91 -8.05 -8.15
C LEU A 247 -12.89 -8.67 -9.55
N ASP A 248 -12.87 -10.00 -9.59
CA ASP A 248 -12.92 -10.82 -10.81
C ASP A 248 -11.75 -10.59 -11.78
N ILE A 249 -10.74 -9.81 -11.38
CA ILE A 249 -9.60 -9.48 -12.23
C ILE A 249 -8.78 -10.74 -12.54
N LEU A 250 -8.64 -11.65 -11.58
CA LEU A 250 -7.97 -12.94 -11.76
C LEU A 250 -8.73 -13.86 -12.70
N ASP A 251 -10.06 -13.79 -12.73
CA ASP A 251 -10.85 -14.56 -13.68
C ASP A 251 -10.55 -14.17 -15.14
N LYS A 252 -10.20 -12.90 -15.36
CA LYS A 252 -9.79 -12.37 -16.67
C LYS A 252 -8.40 -12.82 -17.09
N ILE A 253 -7.50 -13.12 -16.13
CA ILE A 253 -6.07 -13.29 -16.40
C ILE A 253 -5.41 -14.56 -15.84
N LYS A 254 -6.18 -15.50 -15.27
CA LYS A 254 -5.66 -16.75 -14.69
C LYS A 254 -4.87 -17.64 -15.65
N ASP A 255 -5.04 -17.45 -16.95
CA ASP A 255 -4.31 -18.16 -18.00
C ASP A 255 -2.93 -17.53 -18.31
N LEU A 256 -2.61 -16.38 -17.70
CA LEU A 256 -1.28 -15.76 -17.81
C LEU A 256 -0.25 -16.50 -16.96
N LYS A 257 0.99 -16.49 -17.45
CA LYS A 257 2.17 -16.90 -16.70
C LYS A 257 2.69 -15.70 -15.92
N PHE A 258 2.89 -15.87 -14.61
CA PHE A 258 3.55 -14.86 -13.78
C PHE A 258 4.96 -15.34 -13.45
N GLN A 259 5.92 -14.41 -13.41
CA GLN A 259 7.25 -14.71 -12.88
C GLN A 259 7.15 -14.91 -11.37
N ASN A 260 6.55 -13.93 -10.68
CA ASN A 260 6.36 -13.96 -9.23
C ASN A 260 4.91 -13.68 -8.82
N ILE A 261 4.51 -14.30 -7.72
CA ILE A 261 3.35 -13.93 -6.91
C ILE A 261 3.88 -13.25 -5.65
N ILE A 262 3.53 -11.99 -5.44
CA ILE A 262 4.12 -11.12 -4.43
C ILE A 262 3.06 -10.78 -3.38
N PHE A 263 3.25 -11.22 -2.14
CA PHE A 263 2.44 -10.80 -1.00
C PHE A 263 3.09 -9.59 -0.34
N ASN A 264 2.49 -8.42 -0.48
CA ASN A 264 2.90 -7.20 0.20
C ASN A 264 2.08 -7.01 1.48
N ASN A 265 2.69 -7.29 2.63
CA ASN A 265 2.13 -7.08 3.97
C ASN A 265 0.68 -7.58 4.17
N THR A 266 0.29 -8.65 3.48
CA THR A 266 -1.08 -9.18 3.46
C THR A 266 -1.11 -10.68 3.75
N ASN A 267 -2.31 -11.28 3.74
CA ASN A 267 -2.54 -12.70 4.01
C ASN A 267 -3.06 -13.45 2.78
N PHE A 268 -3.13 -14.78 2.91
CA PHE A 268 -3.61 -15.67 1.85
C PHE A 268 -5.09 -15.44 1.51
N GLU A 269 -5.92 -15.08 2.49
CA GLU A 269 -7.33 -14.78 2.27
C GLU A 269 -7.56 -13.65 1.26
N ASP A 270 -6.69 -12.65 1.19
CA ASP A 270 -6.77 -11.59 0.17
C ASP A 270 -6.62 -12.15 -1.26
N LEU A 271 -5.78 -13.18 -1.46
CA LEU A 271 -5.73 -13.89 -2.75
C LEU A 271 -7.02 -14.66 -3.02
N VAL A 272 -7.60 -15.30 -2.00
CA VAL A 272 -8.87 -16.03 -2.12
C VAL A 272 -10.04 -15.07 -2.44
N PHE A 273 -10.04 -13.86 -1.87
CA PHE A 273 -11.02 -12.83 -2.17
C PHE A 273 -11.04 -12.48 -3.67
N ALA A 274 -9.88 -12.43 -4.32
CA ALA A 274 -9.78 -12.12 -5.75
C ALA A 274 -10.42 -13.20 -6.66
N PHE A 275 -10.65 -14.42 -6.17
CA PHE A 275 -11.42 -15.49 -6.85
C PHE A 275 -12.88 -15.58 -6.41
N THR A 276 -13.23 -14.92 -5.30
CA THR A 276 -14.54 -15.12 -4.68
C THR A 276 -15.61 -14.34 -5.46
N LYS A 277 -16.62 -15.05 -5.96
CA LYS A 277 -17.73 -14.43 -6.70
C LYS A 277 -18.46 -13.38 -5.87
N ASP A 278 -18.79 -12.24 -6.51
CA ASP A 278 -19.46 -11.08 -5.90
C ASP A 278 -20.74 -11.43 -5.11
N LYS A 279 -21.51 -12.46 -5.53
CA LYS A 279 -22.71 -12.90 -4.80
C LYS A 279 -22.47 -13.39 -3.37
N TYR A 280 -21.23 -13.75 -3.02
CA TYR A 280 -20.84 -14.17 -1.67
C TYR A 280 -20.11 -13.07 -0.89
N LEU A 281 -19.87 -11.92 -1.54
CA LEU A 281 -19.19 -10.78 -0.97
C LEU A 281 -20.18 -9.70 -0.59
N ILE A 282 -19.92 -9.08 0.56
CA ILE A 282 -20.72 -7.99 1.09
C ILE A 282 -19.76 -6.84 1.36
N ALA A 283 -20.04 -5.71 0.71
CA ALA A 283 -19.33 -4.46 0.91
C ALA A 283 -20.14 -3.57 1.88
N PRO A 284 -19.74 -3.43 3.16
CA PRO A 284 -20.49 -2.63 4.13
C PRO A 284 -20.67 -1.17 3.69
N ALA A 285 -19.72 -0.64 2.90
CA ALA A 285 -19.75 0.69 2.31
C ALA A 285 -20.94 0.94 1.36
N SER A 286 -21.60 -0.11 0.87
CA SER A 286 -22.82 0.01 0.07
C SER A 286 -24.08 0.33 0.90
N LEU A 287 -23.99 0.26 2.23
CA LEU A 287 -25.13 0.34 3.15
C LEU A 287 -25.17 1.63 3.99
N THR A 288 -24.18 2.52 3.85
CA THR A 288 -24.08 3.79 4.58
C THR A 288 -23.84 4.96 3.64
N ASN A 289 -24.31 6.15 4.02
CA ASN A 289 -24.11 7.41 3.31
C ASN A 289 -23.61 8.47 4.30
N GLU A 290 -22.29 8.71 4.38
CA GLU A 290 -21.55 9.88 4.94
C GLU A 290 -22.16 10.77 6.07
N GLY A 291 -23.12 10.29 6.85
CA GLY A 291 -23.86 11.07 7.84
C GLY A 291 -23.24 11.03 9.24
N GLU A 292 -23.52 12.05 10.05
CA GLU A 292 -23.12 12.08 11.47
C GLU A 292 -23.87 10.99 12.27
N GLY A 293 -23.13 10.19 13.05
CA GLY A 293 -23.68 9.15 13.94
C GLY A 293 -23.76 7.75 13.35
N GLU A 294 -23.22 7.53 12.15
CA GLU A 294 -23.08 6.22 11.51
C GLU A 294 -21.62 6.01 11.04
N TRP A 295 -21.28 4.76 10.73
CA TRP A 295 -19.99 4.45 10.11
C TRP A 295 -19.85 5.22 8.78
N ARG A 296 -18.74 5.94 8.62
CA ARG A 296 -18.45 6.77 7.43
C ARG A 296 -17.89 5.92 6.30
N LYS A 297 -18.04 6.39 5.06
CA LYS A 297 -17.56 5.72 3.85
C LYS A 297 -16.29 6.40 3.32
N ALA A 298 -15.35 5.62 2.82
CA ALA A 298 -14.22 6.09 2.02
C ALA A 298 -13.80 5.02 0.99
N SER A 299 -12.92 5.36 0.06
CA SER A 299 -12.38 4.43 -0.95
C SER A 299 -10.91 4.71 -1.22
N THR A 300 -10.16 3.63 -1.49
CA THR A 300 -8.74 3.71 -1.85
C THR A 300 -8.51 4.28 -3.25
N GLU A 301 -9.57 4.40 -4.06
CA GLU A 301 -9.54 5.05 -5.39
C GLU A 301 -9.67 6.58 -5.32
N GLU A 302 -9.76 7.17 -4.12
CA GLU A 302 -9.81 8.61 -3.89
C GLU A 302 -10.96 9.36 -4.61
N PRO A 303 -12.22 8.90 -4.53
CA PRO A 303 -13.34 9.65 -5.06
C PRO A 303 -13.52 10.96 -4.30
N LEU A 304 -14.01 11.99 -4.98
CA LEU A 304 -14.31 13.29 -4.36
C LEU A 304 -15.24 13.10 -3.14
N HIS A 305 -14.83 13.60 -1.97
CA HIS A 305 -15.51 13.47 -0.66
C HIS A 305 -15.41 12.11 0.03
N GLY A 306 -14.75 11.12 -0.57
CA GLY A 306 -14.50 9.80 0.01
C GLY A 306 -13.02 9.42 0.03
N GLU A 307 -12.13 10.42 0.12
CA GLU A 307 -10.67 10.30 0.06
C GLU A 307 -10.10 9.52 1.26
N TRP A 308 -9.69 8.26 1.07
CA TRP A 308 -9.18 7.41 2.15
C TRP A 308 -7.83 7.89 2.69
N HIS A 309 -6.86 8.13 1.80
CA HIS A 309 -5.51 8.51 2.20
C HIS A 309 -5.50 9.84 2.95
N ARG A 310 -6.38 10.77 2.56
CA ARG A 310 -6.59 12.03 3.30
C ARG A 310 -7.05 11.81 4.74
N VAL A 311 -7.90 10.82 4.99
CA VAL A 311 -8.39 10.49 6.34
C VAL A 311 -7.27 9.92 7.20
N ILE A 312 -6.53 8.93 6.69
CA ILE A 312 -5.48 8.25 7.44
C ILE A 312 -4.23 9.12 7.63
N ASP A 313 -3.90 9.99 6.67
CA ASP A 313 -2.81 10.98 6.80
C ASP A 313 -3.07 11.93 7.97
N GLY A 314 -4.31 12.37 8.15
CA GLY A 314 -4.73 13.19 9.30
C GLY A 314 -4.52 12.51 10.65
N LEU A 315 -4.45 11.17 10.66
CA LEU A 315 -4.20 10.33 11.84
C LEU A 315 -2.75 9.86 11.95
N LYS A 316 -1.88 10.23 10.99
CA LYS A 316 -0.50 9.74 10.85
C LYS A 316 -0.43 8.21 10.71
N ILE A 317 -1.36 7.66 9.94
CA ILE A 317 -1.38 6.26 9.54
C ILE A 317 -0.96 6.21 8.07
N SER A 318 -0.07 5.29 7.72
CA SER A 318 0.36 5.05 6.34
C SER A 318 -0.06 3.64 5.91
N ASN A 319 -0.78 3.55 4.79
CA ASN A 319 -1.19 2.31 4.14
C ASN A 319 -1.71 2.63 2.73
N TRP A 320 -1.32 1.83 1.75
CA TRP A 320 -1.71 1.93 0.33
C TRP A 320 -2.28 0.62 -0.21
N ASP A 321 -2.86 -0.20 0.66
CA ASP A 321 -3.61 -1.38 0.27
C ASP A 321 -4.90 -1.01 -0.46
N PHE A 322 -5.33 -1.85 -1.39
CA PHE A 322 -6.59 -1.66 -2.10
C PHE A 322 -7.80 -2.23 -1.35
N ASP A 323 -8.98 -1.74 -1.75
CA ASP A 323 -10.28 -2.11 -1.20
C ASP A 323 -11.12 -3.01 -2.12
N PHE A 324 -10.50 -3.64 -3.14
CA PHE A 324 -11.14 -4.44 -4.20
C PHE A 324 -12.16 -3.69 -5.07
N GLY A 325 -12.09 -2.35 -5.10
CA GLY A 325 -13.05 -1.50 -5.80
C GLY A 325 -14.42 -1.49 -5.12
N LYS A 326 -14.49 -1.88 -3.84
CA LYS A 326 -15.74 -2.02 -3.08
C LYS A 326 -15.92 -0.97 -1.99
N SER A 327 -14.98 -0.03 -1.87
CA SER A 327 -14.95 0.96 -0.79
C SER A 327 -14.83 0.31 0.59
N LEU A 328 -14.71 1.14 1.61
CA LEU A 328 -14.62 0.72 3.00
C LEU A 328 -15.46 1.62 3.90
N ILE A 329 -15.69 1.16 5.12
CA ILE A 329 -16.30 1.97 6.17
C ILE A 329 -15.34 2.16 7.33
N TYR A 330 -15.39 3.34 7.96
CA TYR A 330 -14.55 3.66 9.11
C TYR A 330 -15.33 4.44 10.18
N SER A 331 -14.89 4.30 11.44
CA SER A 331 -15.48 4.98 12.58
C SER A 331 -14.42 5.28 13.65
N GLU A 332 -14.55 6.46 14.25
CA GLU A 332 -13.77 6.90 15.42
C GLU A 332 -14.66 7.07 16.66
N THR A 333 -15.98 7.15 16.46
CA THR A 333 -16.93 7.47 17.51
C THR A 333 -17.43 6.18 18.19
N PRO A 334 -17.30 6.06 19.51
CA PRO A 334 -17.90 4.97 20.26
C PRO A 334 -19.42 4.89 20.06
N ASN A 335 -19.94 3.67 20.01
CA ASN A 335 -21.36 3.32 19.87
C ASN A 335 -21.98 3.58 18.48
N GLU A 336 -21.19 3.98 17.48
CA GLU A 336 -21.66 3.98 16.09
C GLU A 336 -21.90 2.54 15.61
N LYS A 337 -23.06 2.32 14.98
CA LYS A 337 -23.52 0.99 14.58
C LYS A 337 -23.88 0.96 13.12
N ILE A 338 -23.64 -0.18 12.50
CA ILE A 338 -24.16 -0.50 11.16
C ILE A 338 -24.82 -1.88 11.21
N ASN A 339 -25.98 -1.99 10.56
CA ASN A 339 -26.74 -3.23 10.44
C ASN A 339 -26.67 -3.73 9.00
N ILE A 340 -26.05 -4.88 8.81
CA ILE A 340 -25.79 -5.49 7.52
C ILE A 340 -26.78 -6.64 7.33
N PRO A 341 -27.75 -6.54 6.40
CA PRO A 341 -28.64 -7.65 6.10
C PRO A 341 -27.88 -8.77 5.39
N LEU A 342 -28.08 -10.00 5.85
CA LEU A 342 -27.48 -11.20 5.28
C LEU A 342 -28.61 -12.13 4.81
N ARG A 343 -28.53 -12.62 3.58
CA ARG A 343 -29.48 -13.58 3.04
C ARG A 343 -28.81 -14.93 2.82
N ILE A 344 -29.34 -15.96 3.46
CA ILE A 344 -28.90 -17.34 3.30
C ILE A 344 -29.92 -18.10 2.47
N ASP A 345 -29.51 -18.55 1.28
CA ASP A 345 -30.42 -19.22 0.34
C ASP A 345 -30.63 -20.71 0.63
N GLU A 346 -29.69 -21.35 1.34
CA GLU A 346 -29.68 -22.79 1.63
C GLU A 346 -29.17 -23.10 3.04
N ASP A 347 -29.67 -24.19 3.63
CA ASP A 347 -29.13 -24.71 4.89
C ASP A 347 -27.72 -25.25 4.66
N GLY A 348 -26.78 -24.93 5.55
CA GLY A 348 -25.42 -25.48 5.44
C GLY A 348 -24.39 -24.75 6.28
N ASP A 349 -23.15 -25.18 6.15
CA ASP A 349 -22.00 -24.56 6.77
C ASP A 349 -21.38 -23.51 5.84
N TYR A 350 -21.14 -22.34 6.40
CA TYR A 350 -20.58 -21.18 5.73
C TYR A 350 -19.32 -20.73 6.45
N LEU A 351 -18.34 -20.31 5.66
CA LEU A 351 -17.19 -19.59 6.17
C LEU A 351 -17.52 -18.10 6.16
N PHE A 352 -17.47 -17.49 7.34
CA PHE A 352 -17.55 -16.05 7.54
C PHE A 352 -16.14 -15.48 7.63
N ILE A 353 -15.77 -14.61 6.69
CA ILE A 353 -14.47 -13.95 6.65
C ILE A 353 -14.69 -12.45 6.64
N LEU A 354 -14.17 -11.76 7.65
CA LEU A 354 -14.25 -10.31 7.79
C LEU A 354 -12.87 -9.70 7.51
N ARG A 355 -12.76 -8.88 6.47
CA ARG A 355 -11.55 -8.09 6.17
C ARG A 355 -11.64 -6.72 6.85
N TYR A 356 -10.72 -6.45 7.75
CA TYR A 356 -10.69 -5.25 8.57
C TYR A 356 -9.27 -4.68 8.67
N PHE A 357 -9.17 -3.40 9.01
CA PHE A 357 -7.89 -2.69 9.08
C PHE A 357 -7.33 -2.72 10.49
N GLN A 358 -6.12 -3.25 10.65
CA GLN A 358 -5.31 -3.12 11.83
C GLN A 358 -4.40 -1.89 11.69
N ASN A 359 -4.32 -1.05 12.73
CA ASN A 359 -3.55 0.18 12.67
C ASN A 359 -3.17 0.73 14.06
N ASN A 360 -2.21 1.66 14.08
CA ASN A 360 -1.63 2.19 15.32
C ASN A 360 -2.56 3.16 16.08
N LYS A 361 -3.71 3.55 15.49
CA LYS A 361 -4.82 4.25 16.16
C LYS A 361 -6.04 3.35 16.34
N GLY A 362 -5.89 2.05 16.08
CA GLY A 362 -6.93 1.06 16.25
C GLY A 362 -7.36 0.96 17.70
N GLY A 363 -8.47 0.28 17.91
CA GLY A 363 -9.00 -0.04 19.22
C GLY A 363 -9.77 -1.34 19.15
N ARG A 364 -11.09 -1.25 19.32
CA ARG A 364 -11.97 -2.42 19.30
C ARG A 364 -13.31 -2.10 18.65
N PHE A 365 -13.85 -3.08 17.94
CA PHE A 365 -15.24 -3.09 17.52
C PHE A 365 -15.86 -4.46 17.82
N LYS A 366 -17.17 -4.50 17.91
CA LYS A 366 -17.94 -5.71 18.22
C LYS A 366 -18.77 -6.11 17.01
N ILE A 367 -18.76 -7.39 16.68
CA ILE A 367 -19.68 -8.00 15.73
C ILE A 367 -20.73 -8.81 16.49
N ILE A 368 -21.99 -8.66 16.08
CA ILE A 368 -23.12 -9.41 16.64
C ILE A 368 -23.85 -10.10 15.51
N LEU A 369 -23.92 -11.42 15.57
CA LEU A 369 -24.59 -12.27 14.60
C LEU A 369 -25.33 -13.39 15.34
N ARG A 370 -26.65 -13.50 15.13
CA ARG A 370 -27.48 -14.55 15.78
C ARG A 370 -27.35 -14.61 17.31
N GLN A 371 -27.25 -13.45 17.97
CA GLN A 371 -27.01 -13.30 19.42
C GLN A 371 -25.62 -13.76 19.91
N GLN A 372 -24.74 -14.19 19.00
CA GLN A 372 -23.33 -14.37 19.32
C GLN A 372 -22.60 -13.05 19.12
N GLU A 373 -21.81 -12.66 20.12
CA GLU A 373 -21.01 -11.45 20.08
C GLU A 373 -19.52 -11.83 20.04
N LYS A 374 -18.76 -11.16 19.19
CA LYS A 374 -17.30 -11.28 19.14
C LYS A 374 -16.69 -9.89 19.08
N THR A 375 -15.71 -9.63 19.94
CA THR A 375 -14.96 -8.37 19.92
C THR A 375 -13.68 -8.56 19.11
N ILE A 376 -13.48 -7.70 18.12
CA ILE A 376 -12.28 -7.65 17.29
C ILE A 376 -11.38 -6.53 17.79
N LYS A 377 -10.08 -6.83 17.92
CA LYS A 377 -9.05 -5.85 18.28
C LYS A 377 -8.33 -5.40 17.02
N THR A 378 -8.18 -4.09 16.85
CA THR A 378 -7.58 -3.49 15.65
C THR A 378 -6.33 -2.67 15.94
N LEU A 379 -6.01 -2.42 17.22
CA LEU A 379 -4.74 -1.80 17.58
C LEU A 379 -3.57 -2.72 17.17
N ASN A 380 -2.72 -2.22 16.28
CA ASN A 380 -1.49 -2.88 15.81
C ASN A 380 -0.49 -1.81 15.34
N LEU A 381 0.81 -1.98 15.56
CA LEU A 381 1.81 -1.02 15.07
C LEU A 381 2.03 -1.13 13.55
N ASN A 382 1.77 -2.31 12.99
CA ASN A 382 1.74 -2.55 11.55
C ASN A 382 0.36 -2.19 10.99
N ASN A 383 0.32 -1.12 10.19
CA ASN A 383 -0.89 -0.68 9.51
C ASN A 383 -1.15 -1.55 8.27
N LYS A 384 -2.17 -2.42 8.34
CA LYS A 384 -2.51 -3.33 7.24
C LYS A 384 -3.95 -3.80 7.29
N PHE A 385 -4.50 -4.20 6.15
CA PHE A 385 -5.69 -5.04 6.16
C PHE A 385 -5.34 -6.48 6.55
N THR A 386 -6.23 -7.10 7.32
CA THR A 386 -6.15 -8.50 7.70
C THR A 386 -7.55 -9.10 7.76
N THR A 387 -7.66 -10.40 8.02
CA THR A 387 -8.92 -11.10 8.04
C THR A 387 -9.18 -11.87 9.32
N GLU A 388 -10.44 -11.89 9.73
CA GLU A 388 -10.97 -12.75 10.80
C GLU A 388 -11.89 -13.81 10.19
N LYS A 389 -11.57 -15.09 10.39
CA LYS A 389 -12.25 -16.24 9.74
C LYS A 389 -12.93 -17.14 10.77
N ASN A 390 -14.21 -17.44 10.58
CA ASN A 390 -14.99 -18.30 11.48
C ASN A 390 -15.94 -19.21 10.68
N LEU A 391 -16.09 -20.46 11.13
CA LEU A 391 -17.05 -21.42 10.58
C LEU A 391 -18.41 -21.30 11.27
N LEU A 392 -19.48 -21.13 10.50
CA LEU A 392 -20.83 -20.92 11.01
C LEU A 392 -21.87 -21.77 10.26
N SER A 393 -22.73 -22.47 10.99
CA SER A 393 -23.83 -23.25 10.40
C SER A 393 -25.11 -22.42 10.31
N PHE A 394 -25.64 -22.18 9.12
CA PHE A 394 -26.86 -21.41 8.91
C PHE A 394 -28.05 -22.28 8.49
N LYS A 395 -29.25 -21.78 8.81
CA LYS A 395 -30.48 -22.21 8.17
C LYS A 395 -30.83 -21.19 7.10
N LYS A 396 -31.55 -21.61 6.07
CA LYS A 396 -32.10 -20.72 5.06
C LYS A 396 -32.94 -19.63 5.75
N GLY A 397 -32.68 -18.39 5.39
CA GLY A 397 -33.40 -17.24 5.93
C GLY A 397 -32.60 -15.96 5.91
N ASP A 398 -33.23 -14.91 6.42
CA ASP A 398 -32.63 -13.59 6.55
C ASP A 398 -32.05 -13.41 7.95
N TYR A 399 -30.85 -12.84 8.00
CA TYR A 399 -30.11 -12.55 9.22
C TYR A 399 -29.62 -11.10 9.18
N PHE A 400 -29.16 -10.61 10.34
CA PHE A 400 -28.49 -9.32 10.44
C PHE A 400 -27.16 -9.51 11.16
N LEU A 401 -26.13 -8.89 10.60
CA LEU A 401 -24.85 -8.67 11.25
C LEU A 401 -24.82 -7.22 11.72
N ASN A 402 -24.72 -7.02 13.03
CA ASN A 402 -24.49 -5.69 13.61
C ASN A 402 -22.98 -5.52 13.85
N ILE A 403 -22.43 -4.40 13.41
CA ILE A 403 -21.07 -3.98 13.75
C ILE A 403 -21.18 -2.71 14.58
N GLU A 404 -20.60 -2.72 15.76
CA GLU A 404 -20.60 -1.61 16.73
C GLU A 404 -19.17 -1.18 17.01
N ASN A 405 -18.85 0.09 16.76
CA ASN A 405 -17.57 0.65 17.16
C ASN A 405 -17.54 0.80 18.68
N LEU A 406 -16.53 0.27 19.36
CA LEU A 406 -16.41 0.41 20.82
C LEU A 406 -15.44 1.54 21.18
N GLU A 407 -14.26 1.55 20.57
CA GLU A 407 -13.22 2.56 20.79
C GLU A 407 -12.16 2.54 19.67
N GLY A 408 -11.48 3.67 19.47
CA GLY A 408 -10.40 3.79 18.49
C GLY A 408 -10.87 3.96 17.04
N PHE A 409 -9.90 4.09 16.14
CA PHE A 409 -10.12 4.18 14.69
C PHE A 409 -10.25 2.78 14.07
N ASN A 410 -11.48 2.38 13.75
CA ASN A 410 -11.77 1.06 13.21
C ASN A 410 -12.26 1.17 11.77
N THR A 411 -11.78 0.27 10.91
CA THR A 411 -12.17 0.22 9.50
C THR A 411 -12.49 -1.21 9.07
N VAL A 412 -13.54 -1.37 8.28
CA VAL A 412 -14.00 -2.64 7.69
C VAL A 412 -14.16 -2.45 6.20
N ASN A 413 -13.56 -3.33 5.40
CA ASN A 413 -13.63 -3.25 3.94
C ASN A 413 -14.63 -4.27 3.35
N LEU A 414 -14.43 -5.56 3.61
CA LEU A 414 -15.21 -6.62 2.97
C LEU A 414 -15.60 -7.73 3.94
N ILE A 415 -16.72 -8.37 3.62
CA ILE A 415 -17.21 -9.55 4.33
C ILE A 415 -17.52 -10.64 3.30
N ALA A 416 -16.88 -11.79 3.41
CA ALA A 416 -17.23 -12.99 2.67
C ALA A 416 -18.13 -13.89 3.53
N LEU A 417 -19.24 -14.34 2.95
CA LEU A 417 -20.09 -15.38 3.52
C LEU A 417 -20.30 -16.48 2.50
N VAL A 418 -19.37 -17.43 2.48
CA VAL A 418 -19.20 -18.41 1.40
C VAL A 418 -19.54 -19.81 1.91
N PRO A 419 -20.39 -20.61 1.23
CA PRO A 419 -20.56 -22.02 1.57
C PRO A 419 -19.21 -22.74 1.58
N VAL A 420 -18.94 -23.61 2.56
CA VAL A 420 -17.63 -24.27 2.70
C VAL A 420 -17.17 -24.96 1.42
N LYS A 421 -18.10 -25.62 0.71
CA LYS A 421 -17.82 -26.29 -0.56
C LYS A 421 -17.33 -25.34 -1.66
N GLU A 422 -17.91 -24.14 -1.75
CA GLU A 422 -17.51 -23.14 -2.73
C GLU A 422 -16.18 -22.51 -2.32
N TYR A 423 -15.98 -22.24 -1.03
CA TYR A 423 -14.71 -21.71 -0.51
C TYR A 423 -13.53 -22.64 -0.83
N GLN A 424 -13.71 -23.95 -0.64
CA GLN A 424 -12.69 -24.95 -1.01
C GLN A 424 -12.30 -24.87 -2.49
N GLN A 425 -13.22 -24.51 -3.38
CA GLN A 425 -12.90 -24.32 -4.80
C GLN A 425 -12.02 -23.09 -5.02
N TYR A 426 -12.37 -21.95 -4.43
CA TYR A 426 -11.56 -20.73 -4.52
C TYR A 426 -10.17 -20.91 -3.89
N GLU A 427 -10.10 -21.63 -2.77
CA GLU A 427 -8.83 -21.99 -2.12
C GLU A 427 -7.98 -22.89 -3.02
N MET A 428 -8.58 -23.87 -3.73
CA MET A 428 -7.86 -24.68 -4.72
C MET A 428 -7.36 -23.85 -5.91
N GLU A 429 -8.13 -22.88 -6.40
CA GLU A 429 -7.72 -21.99 -7.49
C GLU A 429 -6.56 -21.07 -7.08
N ALA A 430 -6.65 -20.45 -5.90
CA ALA A 430 -5.57 -19.64 -5.32
C ALA A 430 -4.30 -20.48 -5.15
N ASN A 431 -4.43 -21.68 -4.59
CA ASN A 431 -3.32 -22.61 -4.45
C ASN A 431 -2.71 -23.02 -5.80
N ALA A 432 -3.52 -23.27 -6.83
CA ALA A 432 -3.02 -23.66 -8.14
C ALA A 432 -2.13 -22.58 -8.78
N ILE A 433 -2.41 -21.29 -8.55
CA ILE A 433 -1.52 -20.19 -8.99
C ILE A 433 -0.21 -20.21 -8.22
N LEU A 434 -0.26 -20.36 -6.89
CA LEU A 434 0.97 -20.44 -6.07
C LEU A 434 1.84 -21.64 -6.43
N GLU A 435 1.27 -22.80 -6.81
CA GLU A 435 2.05 -23.99 -7.20
C GLU A 435 2.83 -23.77 -8.49
N LYS A 436 2.27 -23.01 -9.44
CA LYS A 436 2.87 -22.79 -10.75
C LYS A 436 3.98 -21.75 -10.71
N ASN A 437 3.87 -20.74 -9.87
CA ASN A 437 4.74 -19.56 -9.90
C ASN A 437 5.67 -19.51 -8.68
N ARG A 438 6.68 -18.64 -8.68
CA ARG A 438 7.53 -18.37 -7.52
C ARG A 438 6.82 -17.38 -6.59
N THR A 439 6.91 -17.56 -5.28
CA THR A 439 6.27 -16.65 -4.32
C THR A 439 7.28 -15.75 -3.63
N LEU A 440 6.96 -14.46 -3.53
CA LEU A 440 7.71 -13.45 -2.79
C LEU A 440 6.82 -12.87 -1.69
N TYR A 441 7.37 -12.62 -0.51
CA TYR A 441 6.72 -11.86 0.55
C TYR A 441 7.53 -10.61 0.80
N ILE A 442 6.91 -9.45 0.80
CA ILE A 442 7.58 -8.17 1.02
C ILE A 442 6.85 -7.37 2.10
N GLN A 443 7.60 -6.61 2.86
CA GLN A 443 7.06 -5.73 3.88
C GLN A 443 7.97 -4.52 4.09
N LYS A 444 7.38 -3.32 4.04
CA LYS A 444 8.05 -2.08 4.45
C LYS A 444 8.03 -1.97 5.97
N ILE A 445 9.15 -1.61 6.58
CA ILE A 445 9.29 -1.50 8.04
C ILE A 445 9.24 -0.02 8.40
N SER A 446 8.19 0.40 9.10
CA SER A 446 8.12 1.77 9.61
C SER A 446 8.84 1.90 10.95
N PRO A 447 9.32 3.11 11.33
CA PRO A 447 9.94 3.34 12.63
C PRO A 447 9.08 2.86 13.81
N GLU A 448 7.76 2.97 13.70
CA GLU A 448 6.81 2.53 14.71
C GLU A 448 6.68 0.99 14.79
N MET A 449 6.88 0.27 13.68
CA MET A 449 6.86 -1.20 13.64
C MET A 449 8.07 -1.84 14.30
N THR A 450 9.12 -1.07 14.62
CA THR A 450 10.36 -1.61 15.21
C THR A 450 10.20 -2.19 16.62
N ILE A 451 8.99 -2.14 17.16
CA ILE A 451 8.57 -2.50 18.53
C ILE A 451 7.81 -3.86 18.53
N GLU A 452 7.53 -4.48 17.37
CA GLU A 452 6.91 -5.82 17.35
C GLU A 452 7.64 -6.74 16.37
N PRO A 453 7.75 -8.06 16.66
CA PRO A 453 8.34 -9.02 15.74
C PRO A 453 7.50 -9.08 14.45
N LEU A 454 8.17 -9.00 13.30
CA LEU A 454 7.51 -9.06 12.00
C LEU A 454 6.99 -10.48 11.75
N GLU A 455 5.70 -10.60 11.47
CA GLU A 455 5.03 -11.88 11.28
C GLU A 455 4.62 -12.08 9.81
N PHE A 456 5.22 -13.09 9.17
CA PHE A 456 4.83 -13.55 7.83
C PHE A 456 3.99 -14.81 7.94
N ASN A 457 2.76 -14.76 7.40
CA ASN A 457 1.93 -15.95 7.24
C ASN A 457 2.26 -16.61 5.91
N LEU A 458 2.92 -17.76 5.97
CA LEU A 458 3.28 -18.50 4.77
C LEU A 458 2.18 -19.54 4.48
N PRO A 459 1.53 -19.50 3.30
CA PRO A 459 0.52 -20.45 2.91
C PRO A 459 1.09 -21.87 2.73
N ARG A 460 2.43 -22.03 2.63
CA ARG A 460 3.10 -23.33 2.40
C ARG A 460 4.49 -23.44 3.02
N GLU A 461 4.84 -24.67 3.36
CA GLU A 461 6.19 -25.07 3.73
C GLU A 461 7.08 -25.15 2.47
N ASN A 462 8.08 -24.27 2.38
CA ASN A 462 9.15 -24.33 1.37
C ASN A 462 10.45 -23.70 1.94
N ASN A 463 11.55 -23.76 1.20
CA ASN A 463 12.76 -23.00 1.51
C ASN A 463 12.56 -21.55 1.05
N TYR A 464 13.02 -20.61 1.86
CA TYR A 464 12.96 -19.18 1.55
C TYR A 464 14.33 -18.51 1.74
N GLU A 465 14.68 -17.61 0.82
CA GLU A 465 15.78 -16.67 0.96
C GLU A 465 15.28 -15.38 1.61
N VAL A 466 16.05 -14.80 2.53
CA VAL A 466 15.70 -13.56 3.23
C VAL A 466 16.62 -12.44 2.78
N SER A 467 16.03 -11.34 2.30
CA SER A 467 16.72 -10.12 1.90
C SER A 467 16.26 -8.94 2.76
N LEU A 468 17.20 -8.11 3.19
CA LEU A 468 16.97 -6.95 4.06
C LEU A 468 17.47 -5.68 3.37
N ARG A 469 16.67 -4.61 3.43
CA ARG A 469 17.08 -3.28 2.95
C ARG A 469 17.39 -2.38 4.14
N LEU A 470 18.60 -1.86 4.21
CA LEU A 470 19.01 -0.94 5.27
C LEU A 470 18.56 0.50 4.99
N LYS A 471 18.27 1.26 6.05
CA LYS A 471 17.81 2.64 6.05
C LYS A 471 19.02 3.57 5.87
N GLY A 472 19.02 4.38 4.81
CA GLY A 472 19.91 5.53 4.69
C GLY A 472 21.30 5.26 4.11
N ASN A 473 21.41 4.67 2.91
CA ASN A 473 22.67 4.75 2.16
C ASN A 473 22.45 5.06 0.67
N GLN A 474 21.96 6.28 0.39
CA GLN A 474 21.99 6.83 -0.97
C GLN A 474 23.43 7.05 -1.47
N GLY A 475 24.42 7.19 -0.57
CA GLY A 475 25.83 7.40 -0.94
C GLY A 475 26.62 6.12 -1.24
N ALA A 476 26.49 5.07 -0.40
CA ALA A 476 27.29 3.85 -0.55
C ALA A 476 26.87 2.97 -1.74
N ALA A 477 25.60 3.00 -2.14
CA ALA A 477 25.13 2.27 -3.33
C ALA A 477 25.74 2.85 -4.62
N ASN A 478 25.92 4.18 -4.67
CA ASN A 478 26.50 4.87 -5.82
C ASN A 478 28.00 4.60 -5.96
N GLU A 479 28.76 4.50 -4.86
CA GLU A 479 30.20 4.14 -4.90
C GLU A 479 30.43 2.71 -5.40
N ILE A 480 29.53 1.77 -5.05
CA ILE A 480 29.63 0.36 -5.51
C ILE A 480 29.32 0.25 -7.01
N GLN A 481 28.38 1.05 -7.52
CA GLN A 481 27.98 1.03 -8.92
C GLN A 481 29.01 1.74 -9.84
N GLU A 482 29.63 2.83 -9.39
CA GLU A 482 30.74 3.49 -10.11
C GLU A 482 32.00 2.61 -10.21
N GLU A 483 32.28 1.78 -9.19
CA GLU A 483 33.38 0.80 -9.25
C GLU A 483 33.06 -0.38 -10.19
N GLU A 484 31.82 -0.86 -10.28
CA GLU A 484 31.43 -1.94 -11.22
C GLU A 484 31.44 -1.52 -12.69
N GLU A 485 31.08 -0.26 -12.99
CA GLU A 485 31.00 0.27 -14.36
C GLU A 485 32.36 0.69 -14.92
N SER A 486 33.35 0.96 -14.06
CA SER A 486 34.71 1.31 -14.48
C SER A 486 35.63 0.10 -14.76
N MET A 487 35.18 -1.12 -14.49
CA MET A 487 35.98 -2.35 -14.64
C MET A 487 35.72 -3.11 -15.96
N ALA A 488 36.79 -3.66 -16.54
CA ALA A 488 36.72 -4.46 -17.77
C ALA A 488 35.98 -5.80 -17.52
N GLU A 489 35.22 -6.28 -18.50
CA GLU A 489 34.34 -7.48 -18.45
C GLU A 489 34.99 -8.76 -17.87
N GLY A 490 36.32 -8.89 -17.94
CA GLY A 490 37.05 -10.03 -17.35
C GLY A 490 37.29 -9.94 -15.83
N GLU A 491 37.24 -8.75 -15.24
CA GLU A 491 37.51 -8.51 -13.81
C GLU A 491 36.25 -8.60 -12.94
N LYS A 492 35.05 -8.51 -13.53
CA LYS A 492 33.75 -8.65 -12.85
C LYS A 492 33.56 -10.01 -12.16
N SER A 493 34.29 -11.04 -12.58
CA SER A 493 34.24 -12.39 -11.98
C SER A 493 34.98 -12.54 -10.64
N ASN A 494 35.79 -11.55 -10.24
CA ASN A 494 36.64 -11.60 -9.03
C ASN A 494 36.18 -10.70 -7.87
N ILE A 495 34.97 -10.13 -7.96
CA ILE A 495 34.41 -9.22 -6.94
C ILE A 495 34.24 -9.91 -5.57
N ASN A 496 34.04 -11.23 -5.53
CA ASN A 496 33.85 -11.97 -4.26
C ASN A 496 35.10 -12.03 -3.36
N GLU A 497 36.31 -11.78 -3.86
CA GLU A 497 37.55 -11.88 -3.05
C GLU A 497 38.15 -10.52 -2.66
N LYS A 498 37.69 -9.41 -3.24
CA LYS A 498 38.30 -8.08 -3.05
C LYS A 498 37.50 -7.11 -2.17
N ILE A 499 36.30 -7.50 -1.73
CA ILE A 499 35.50 -6.80 -0.71
C ILE A 499 36.08 -7.13 0.69
N ILE A 500 37.33 -6.73 0.94
CA ILE A 500 37.91 -6.73 2.29
C ILE A 500 38.78 -5.47 2.42
N ASP A 501 38.12 -4.32 2.59
CA ASP A 501 38.58 -3.29 3.53
C ASP A 501 37.40 -2.37 3.97
N LEU A 502 36.23 -2.96 4.21
CA LEU A 502 35.03 -2.29 4.75
C LEU A 502 35.03 -2.22 6.29
N ALA A 503 36.21 -2.25 6.92
CA ALA A 503 36.36 -2.16 8.38
C ALA A 503 35.95 -0.79 8.98
N ALA A 504 35.58 0.19 8.13
CA ALA A 504 35.06 1.48 8.56
C ALA A 504 33.52 1.54 8.66
N LEU A 505 32.79 0.59 8.05
CA LEU A 505 31.32 0.49 8.07
C LEU A 505 30.78 -0.53 9.09
N GLU A 506 31.64 -1.35 9.69
CA GLU A 506 31.31 -2.30 10.78
C GLU A 506 30.81 -1.62 12.08
N LYS A 507 30.81 -0.29 12.17
CA LYS A 507 30.34 0.43 13.36
C LYS A 507 28.84 0.77 13.37
N GLU A 508 28.12 0.56 12.27
CA GLU A 508 26.68 0.88 12.17
C GLU A 508 25.81 -0.30 11.70
N ILE A 509 26.37 -1.50 11.57
CA ILE A 509 25.64 -2.72 11.24
C ILE A 509 25.38 -3.52 12.52
N PRO A 510 24.13 -3.82 12.90
CA PRO A 510 23.86 -4.63 14.09
C PRO A 510 24.37 -6.07 13.89
N GLU A 511 25.32 -6.51 14.70
CA GLU A 511 25.86 -7.89 14.68
C GLU A 511 24.82 -8.97 15.12
N ASP A 512 23.59 -8.58 15.51
CA ASP A 512 22.67 -9.39 16.33
C ASP A 512 21.24 -9.61 15.75
N ILE A 513 21.03 -9.58 14.43
CA ILE A 513 19.71 -9.94 13.83
C ILE A 513 19.46 -11.46 13.94
N ASN A 514 18.35 -11.87 14.56
CA ASN A 514 17.99 -13.28 14.75
C ASN A 514 16.68 -13.62 14.02
N LEU A 515 16.65 -14.70 13.23
CA LEU A 515 15.41 -15.23 12.61
C LEU A 515 14.88 -16.42 13.43
N LEU A 516 13.61 -16.41 13.85
CA LEU A 516 12.93 -17.60 14.36
C LEU A 516 12.00 -18.12 13.25
N SER A 517 12.42 -19.19 12.57
CA SER A 517 11.62 -19.83 11.50
C SER A 517 10.91 -21.07 11.99
N PHE A 518 9.64 -21.21 11.62
CA PHE A 518 8.88 -22.45 11.74
C PHE A 518 8.90 -23.17 10.38
N GLY A 519 10.03 -23.80 10.02
CA GLY A 519 10.17 -24.45 8.71
C GLY A 519 11.62 -24.79 8.35
N ASN A 520 11.80 -25.56 7.27
CA ASN A 520 13.12 -25.91 6.75
C ASN A 520 13.66 -24.75 5.89
N LEU A 521 14.70 -24.05 6.35
CA LEU A 521 15.43 -23.06 5.56
C LEU A 521 16.73 -23.70 5.02
N LYS A 522 16.99 -23.57 3.72
CA LYS A 522 18.30 -23.83 3.10
C LYS A 522 18.75 -22.58 2.34
N TYR A 523 20.04 -22.25 2.47
CA TYR A 523 20.61 -20.97 2.04
C TYR A 523 21.40 -21.10 0.74
N HIS A 524 21.12 -20.24 -0.24
CA HIS A 524 21.95 -20.01 -1.43
C HIS A 524 22.15 -18.49 -1.62
N LEU A 525 23.25 -18.09 -2.27
CA LEU A 525 23.77 -16.71 -2.34
C LEU A 525 23.66 -16.13 -3.75
N THR A 526 23.25 -14.86 -3.88
CA THR A 526 23.50 -14.02 -5.07
C THR A 526 23.74 -12.54 -4.72
N PRO A 527 24.36 -11.72 -5.61
CA PRO A 527 24.97 -10.45 -5.22
C PRO A 527 24.04 -9.25 -5.46
N ASN A 528 23.52 -8.65 -4.39
CA ASN A 528 23.18 -7.21 -4.28
C ASN A 528 23.00 -6.87 -2.80
N LEU A 529 24.03 -6.30 -2.16
CA LEU A 529 24.19 -6.04 -0.72
C LEU A 529 23.32 -6.93 0.20
N THR A 530 23.32 -8.23 -0.10
CA THR A 530 22.57 -9.25 0.60
C THR A 530 23.48 -9.72 1.70
N GLN A 531 23.29 -9.23 2.92
CA GLN A 531 24.14 -9.70 4.02
C GLN A 531 23.78 -11.16 4.33
N LYS A 532 24.72 -12.05 4.00
CA LYS A 532 24.66 -13.47 4.36
C LYS A 532 24.85 -13.59 5.87
N ILE A 533 23.76 -13.68 6.63
CA ILE A 533 23.85 -14.04 8.05
C ILE A 533 24.23 -15.53 8.13
N SER A 534 25.45 -15.82 8.57
CA SER A 534 25.89 -17.21 8.76
C SER A 534 25.30 -17.77 10.05
N TRP A 535 24.53 -18.84 9.92
CA TRP A 535 23.89 -19.56 11.01
C TRP A 535 24.83 -20.59 11.63
N GLN A 536 25.09 -20.48 12.94
CA GLN A 536 25.69 -21.59 13.70
C GLN A 536 24.89 -22.09 14.90
N ASN A 537 23.71 -21.57 15.22
CA ASN A 537 22.87 -22.16 16.28
C ASN A 537 21.38 -21.86 16.08
N LEU A 538 20.68 -22.60 15.22
CA LEU A 538 19.25 -22.87 15.42
C LEU A 538 18.87 -24.22 14.79
N GLY A 539 18.64 -25.20 15.64
CA GLY A 539 17.46 -26.03 15.50
C GLY A 539 16.56 -25.69 16.67
N GLU A 540 15.26 -25.48 16.45
CA GLU A 540 14.22 -25.79 17.44
C GLU A 540 12.81 -25.55 16.88
N ILE A 541 11.93 -26.44 17.31
CA ILE A 541 10.51 -26.57 16.96
C ILE A 541 9.73 -25.77 18.01
N PHE A 542 8.89 -24.81 17.62
CA PHE A 542 7.79 -24.42 18.50
C PHE A 542 6.55 -25.26 18.19
N LEU A 543 5.86 -25.66 19.25
CA LEU A 543 4.57 -26.31 19.17
C LEU A 543 3.48 -25.23 19.16
N GLY A 544 2.74 -25.15 18.06
CA GLY A 544 1.46 -24.44 18.02
C GLY A 544 1.32 -23.26 17.05
N GLN A 545 1.91 -23.30 15.84
CA GLN A 545 1.39 -22.73 14.58
C GLN A 545 2.48 -22.90 13.51
N LYS A 546 2.31 -23.85 12.58
CA LYS A 546 3.34 -24.27 11.61
C LYS A 546 3.57 -23.29 10.44
N GLU A 547 2.94 -22.11 10.46
CA GLU A 547 2.73 -21.28 9.25
C GLU A 547 3.30 -19.84 9.40
N LYS A 548 4.14 -19.58 10.41
CA LYS A 548 4.59 -18.21 10.75
C LYS A 548 6.11 -18.06 10.79
N ILE A 549 6.65 -16.98 10.25
CA ILE A 549 8.04 -16.55 10.46
C ILE A 549 8.06 -15.27 11.30
N LEU A 550 8.89 -15.23 12.35
CA LEU A 550 9.10 -14.07 13.21
C LEU A 550 10.52 -13.53 13.07
N ILE A 551 10.65 -12.22 12.83
CA ILE A 551 11.94 -11.53 12.62
C ILE A 551 12.09 -10.38 13.61
N TYR A 552 13.23 -10.33 14.32
CA TYR A 552 13.53 -9.35 15.36
C TYR A 552 15.05 -9.15 15.54
N GLN A 553 15.45 -8.01 16.10
CA GLN A 553 16.85 -7.69 16.44
C GLN A 553 17.07 -7.91 17.94
N LYS A 554 18.14 -8.62 18.31
CA LYS A 554 18.55 -8.75 19.71
C LYS A 554 19.58 -7.67 20.05
N THR A 555 19.58 -7.20 21.30
CA THR A 555 20.75 -6.55 21.89
C THR A 555 21.61 -7.57 22.63
N LYS A 556 22.83 -7.16 23.03
CA LYS A 556 23.51 -7.83 24.14
C LYS A 556 22.56 -7.84 25.35
N PRO A 557 22.36 -8.99 26.02
CA PRO A 557 21.38 -9.09 27.10
C PRO A 557 21.67 -8.02 28.16
N THR A 558 20.74 -7.10 28.36
CA THR A 558 20.88 -6.03 29.37
C THR A 558 20.88 -6.57 30.79
N SER A 559 20.48 -7.83 30.98
CA SER A 559 20.71 -8.58 32.20
C SER A 559 20.82 -10.08 31.89
N ILE A 560 22.00 -10.67 32.07
CA ILE A 560 22.10 -12.13 32.22
C ILE A 560 21.71 -12.44 33.65
N LEU A 561 20.43 -12.74 33.87
CA LEU A 561 19.99 -13.25 35.16
C LEU A 561 20.42 -14.70 35.26
N THR A 562 21.53 -14.93 35.97
CA THR A 562 21.88 -16.27 36.42
C THR A 562 20.84 -16.75 37.43
N VAL A 563 20.74 -18.07 37.61
CA VAL A 563 19.67 -18.68 38.42
C VAL A 563 19.77 -18.34 39.92
N ASP A 564 20.86 -17.68 40.33
CA ASP A 564 21.04 -17.07 41.66
C ASP A 564 20.05 -15.92 41.95
N ASN A 565 19.37 -15.40 40.91
CA ASN A 565 18.41 -14.29 41.00
C ASN A 565 16.95 -14.76 41.12
N PHE A 566 16.71 -16.01 41.53
CA PHE A 566 15.37 -16.55 41.71
C PHE A 566 15.16 -17.02 43.15
N PHE A 567 14.01 -16.66 43.73
CA PHE A 567 13.61 -17.11 45.06
C PHE A 567 12.53 -18.18 44.98
N ILE A 568 12.66 -19.18 45.86
CA ILE A 568 11.62 -20.16 46.14
C ILE A 568 10.73 -19.59 47.24
N LEU A 569 9.44 -19.44 46.96
CA LEU A 569 8.46 -18.98 47.95
C LEU A 569 7.66 -20.19 48.46
N ASP A 570 7.95 -20.68 49.67
CA ASP A 570 7.05 -21.60 50.38
C ASP A 570 5.88 -20.81 50.97
N GLN A 571 4.66 -21.36 50.90
CA GLN A 571 3.48 -20.66 51.39
C GLN A 571 3.44 -20.63 52.92
N GLY A 572 3.90 -19.52 53.49
CA GLY A 572 3.73 -19.22 54.89
C GLY A 572 4.42 -17.93 55.35
N ASN A 573 3.87 -16.78 54.96
CA ASN A 573 4.11 -15.44 55.54
C ASN A 573 5.54 -14.84 55.52
N LEU A 574 5.57 -13.61 55.00
CA LEU A 574 6.49 -12.50 55.32
C LEU A 574 7.95 -12.61 54.87
N GLU A 575 8.45 -11.44 54.45
CA GLU A 575 9.83 -11.11 54.13
C GLU A 575 10.83 -11.82 55.06
N LEU A 576 11.83 -12.47 54.48
CA LEU A 576 13.01 -12.93 55.21
C LEU A 576 13.83 -11.72 55.64
N ASP A 577 13.45 -11.12 56.77
CA ASP A 577 14.29 -10.22 57.54
C ASP A 577 15.52 -10.99 58.05
N LYS A 578 16.70 -10.38 57.93
CA LYS A 578 18.03 -11.01 58.03
C LYS A 578 18.45 -11.41 59.45
N LYS A 579 17.53 -11.61 60.39
CA LYS A 579 17.85 -11.91 61.79
C LYS A 579 16.92 -12.96 62.39
N ASN A 580 17.54 -13.97 62.98
CA ASN A 580 16.99 -15.06 63.79
C ASN A 580 16.73 -16.36 63.02
N VAL A 581 17.82 -17.08 62.74
CA VAL A 581 17.81 -18.52 62.49
C VAL A 581 18.73 -19.17 63.52
N GLU A 582 18.25 -19.35 64.75
CA GLU A 582 18.95 -20.20 65.73
C GLU A 582 18.06 -21.21 66.48
N ASP A 583 16.72 -21.18 66.34
CA ASP A 583 15.86 -22.13 67.08
C ASP A 583 14.80 -22.82 66.20
N LEU A 584 15.22 -23.75 65.33
CA LEU A 584 14.33 -24.78 64.77
C LEU A 584 15.08 -26.11 64.67
N GLU A 585 14.85 -27.00 65.65
CA GLU A 585 15.30 -28.40 65.65
C GLU A 585 14.46 -29.25 64.66
N SER A 586 14.80 -29.20 63.37
CA SER A 586 14.82 -30.33 62.42
C SER A 586 15.17 -29.81 61.02
N PRO A 587 16.23 -30.34 60.37
CA PRO A 587 16.73 -29.78 59.13
C PRO A 587 15.86 -30.19 57.94
N ILE A 588 15.30 -29.21 57.24
CA ILE A 588 14.92 -29.36 55.82
C ILE A 588 16.23 -29.53 55.05
N ALA A 589 16.52 -30.75 54.59
CA ALA A 589 17.66 -31.00 53.71
C ALA A 589 17.26 -30.72 52.26
N LEU A 590 17.41 -29.47 51.82
CA LEU A 590 17.43 -29.09 50.40
C LEU A 590 18.81 -29.47 49.84
N LYS A 591 18.86 -30.49 48.97
CA LYS A 591 20.10 -30.92 48.33
C LYS A 591 20.25 -30.19 46.99
N VAL A 592 20.80 -28.98 47.03
CA VAL A 592 21.22 -28.28 45.81
C VAL A 592 22.46 -28.96 45.26
N SER A 593 22.36 -29.66 44.13
CA SER A 593 23.54 -30.21 43.44
C SER A 593 23.88 -29.40 42.18
N ASN A 594 25.04 -28.73 42.26
CA ASN A 594 25.88 -28.16 41.19
C ASN A 594 25.25 -27.20 40.16
N LEU A 595 25.55 -25.91 40.32
CA LEU A 595 25.60 -24.82 39.32
C LEU A 595 24.38 -24.58 38.39
N ILE A 596 23.31 -25.35 38.53
CA ILE A 596 22.00 -25.18 37.88
C ILE A 596 20.97 -25.67 38.93
N PRO A 597 19.96 -24.88 39.36
CA PRO A 597 19.06 -25.34 40.40
C PRO A 597 17.98 -26.24 39.83
N GLN A 598 18.12 -27.55 40.10
CA GLN A 598 16.99 -28.48 40.12
C GLN A 598 16.18 -28.28 41.40
N ILE A 599 14.86 -28.11 41.27
CA ILE A 599 13.93 -27.97 42.41
C ILE A 599 13.17 -29.28 42.59
N GLU A 600 13.62 -30.10 43.54
CA GLU A 600 12.88 -31.29 44.00
C GLU A 600 11.68 -30.87 44.88
N ILE A 601 10.45 -31.23 44.51
CA ILE A 601 9.25 -30.99 45.34
C ILE A 601 9.00 -32.22 46.21
N LEU A 602 9.53 -32.22 47.44
CA LEU A 602 9.33 -33.35 48.37
C LEU A 602 7.94 -33.32 49.03
N GLN A 603 7.26 -34.47 49.05
CA GLN A 603 6.01 -34.68 49.77
C GLN A 603 6.22 -35.12 51.23
N GLY A 604 5.36 -34.60 52.13
CA GLY A 604 5.28 -35.01 53.53
C GLY A 604 3.96 -34.60 54.18
N SER A 605 3.06 -35.58 54.28
CA SER A 605 1.82 -35.72 55.09
C SER A 605 1.15 -34.46 55.68
N GLN A 606 -0.10 -34.22 55.19
CA GLN A 606 -1.19 -33.37 55.74
C GLN A 606 -1.43 -31.97 55.15
N VAL A 607 -0.91 -31.62 53.98
CA VAL A 607 -1.44 -30.47 53.21
C VAL A 607 -1.49 -30.79 51.72
N SER A 608 -2.71 -30.91 51.17
CA SER A 608 -2.98 -31.30 49.79
C SER A 608 -2.85 -30.19 48.73
N GLU A 609 -2.11 -29.10 48.99
CA GLU A 609 -2.12 -27.91 48.11
C GLU A 609 -0.78 -27.14 48.06
N ARG A 610 0.38 -27.81 47.97
CA ARG A 610 1.66 -27.09 47.80
C ARG A 610 2.00 -26.91 46.33
N ARG A 611 1.79 -25.70 45.79
CA ARG A 611 2.28 -25.30 44.46
C ARG A 611 3.75 -24.88 44.56
N GLY A 612 4.61 -25.40 43.69
CA GLY A 612 5.98 -24.91 43.56
C GLY A 612 5.98 -23.53 42.91
N ARG A 613 6.54 -22.50 43.56
CA ARG A 613 6.59 -21.13 43.04
C ARG A 613 8.03 -20.63 42.99
N LEU A 614 8.45 -20.22 41.80
CA LEU A 614 9.74 -19.59 41.52
C LEU A 614 9.48 -18.16 41.04
N ILE A 615 10.17 -17.17 41.60
CA ILE A 615 10.05 -15.78 41.16
C ILE A 615 11.43 -15.14 40.98
N SER A 616 11.61 -14.37 39.91
CA SER A 616 12.85 -13.64 39.67
C SER A 616 13.01 -12.45 40.62
N ASP A 617 14.23 -11.95 40.74
CA ASP A 617 14.53 -10.61 41.20
C ASP A 617 13.78 -9.56 40.37
N ALA A 618 13.61 -8.38 40.98
CA ALA A 618 13.07 -7.23 40.27
C ALA A 618 14.07 -6.72 39.25
N ILE A 619 13.65 -6.65 38.00
CA ILE A 619 14.44 -6.15 36.89
C ILE A 619 13.97 -4.74 36.61
N LYS A 620 14.86 -3.76 36.67
CA LYS A 620 14.53 -2.37 36.37
C LYS A 620 14.31 -2.21 34.87
N VAL A 621 13.24 -1.51 34.48
CA VAL A 621 12.85 -1.27 33.09
C VAL A 621 12.41 0.18 32.90
N GLN A 622 12.27 0.61 31.65
CA GLN A 622 11.63 1.87 31.29
C GLN A 622 10.20 1.63 30.82
N GLU A 623 9.39 2.69 30.83
CA GLU A 623 8.03 2.68 30.28
C GLU A 623 8.08 2.51 28.75
N TYR A 624 7.11 1.78 28.19
CA TYR A 624 7.01 1.51 26.75
C TYR A 624 8.24 0.85 26.13
N GLN A 625 8.99 0.09 26.95
CA GLN A 625 10.17 -0.66 26.56
C GLN A 625 9.80 -2.12 26.33
N ASN A 626 10.35 -2.71 25.27
CA ASN A 626 10.10 -4.10 24.92
C ASN A 626 11.20 -5.04 25.33
N PHE A 627 10.78 -6.26 25.60
CA PHE A 627 11.66 -7.32 26.02
C PHE A 627 11.33 -8.63 25.30
N TYR A 628 12.39 -9.35 24.96
CA TYR A 628 12.36 -10.73 24.55
C TYR A 628 12.89 -11.60 25.70
N LEU A 629 12.05 -12.50 26.20
CA LEU A 629 12.37 -13.44 27.26
C LEU A 629 12.63 -14.83 26.67
N GLU A 630 13.72 -15.48 27.08
CA GLU A 630 14.09 -16.83 26.67
C GLU A 630 14.49 -17.65 27.90
N TYR A 631 14.02 -18.89 28.02
CA TYR A 631 14.43 -19.83 29.06
C TYR A 631 14.18 -21.28 28.63
N LYS A 632 14.84 -22.26 29.24
CA LYS A 632 14.56 -23.68 29.08
C LYS A 632 13.76 -24.18 30.27
N PHE A 633 12.77 -25.02 30.01
CA PHE A 633 11.88 -25.61 31.00
C PHE A 633 11.91 -27.13 30.89
N GLN A 634 12.04 -27.83 32.02
CA GLN A 634 11.89 -29.28 32.12
C GLN A 634 11.07 -29.62 33.36
N GLY A 635 10.31 -30.71 33.34
CA GLY A 635 9.62 -31.16 34.55
C GLY A 635 9.10 -32.58 34.47
N GLU A 636 8.83 -33.17 35.62
CA GLU A 636 8.36 -34.55 35.76
C GLU A 636 7.12 -34.59 36.65
N ASN A 637 6.12 -35.38 36.25
CA ASN A 637 4.89 -35.61 37.00
C ASN A 637 4.12 -34.34 37.41
N LEU A 638 4.03 -33.36 36.51
CA LEU A 638 3.35 -32.10 36.79
C LEU A 638 1.88 -32.16 36.35
N LYS A 639 1.01 -31.52 37.13
CA LYS A 639 -0.43 -31.38 36.85
C LYS A 639 -0.74 -30.12 36.05
N GLY A 640 0.07 -29.07 36.18
CA GLY A 640 -0.12 -27.81 35.45
C GLY A 640 0.97 -26.81 35.78
N ILE A 641 1.22 -25.87 34.88
CA ILE A 641 2.26 -24.83 35.06
C ILE A 641 1.80 -23.51 34.45
N ASP A 642 2.03 -22.43 35.16
CA ASP A 642 1.66 -21.06 34.80
C ASP A 642 2.88 -20.14 34.98
N SER A 643 3.25 -19.41 33.93
CA SER A 643 4.27 -18.37 33.99
C SER A 643 3.69 -16.99 33.72
N ARG A 644 4.13 -16.01 34.49
CA ARG A 644 3.58 -14.65 34.51
C ARG A 644 4.70 -13.62 34.53
N ILE A 645 4.48 -12.51 33.84
CA ILE A 645 5.27 -11.29 33.98
C ILE A 645 4.46 -10.32 34.83
N LEU A 646 5.05 -9.88 35.93
CA LEU A 646 4.48 -8.95 36.90
C LEU A 646 5.12 -7.58 36.68
N PHE A 647 4.30 -6.54 36.52
CA PHE A 647 4.75 -5.16 36.29
C PHE A 647 4.54 -4.32 37.55
N TYR A 648 5.54 -3.53 37.91
CA TYR A 648 5.59 -2.74 39.14
C TYR A 648 5.95 -1.28 38.86
N GLY A 649 5.37 -0.37 39.65
CA GLY A 649 5.65 1.06 39.63
C GLY A 649 6.92 1.44 40.40
N GLU A 650 7.18 2.75 40.51
CA GLU A 650 8.40 3.30 41.11
C GLU A 650 8.62 2.85 42.56
N ASP A 651 7.53 2.71 43.34
CA ASP A 651 7.53 2.27 44.74
C ASP A 651 7.31 0.74 44.93
N TYR A 652 7.52 -0.06 43.87
CA TYR A 652 7.14 -1.49 43.83
C TYR A 652 5.64 -1.76 44.00
N ASP A 653 4.80 -0.77 43.72
CA ASP A 653 3.35 -0.95 43.66
C ASP A 653 2.98 -1.82 42.45
N PRO A 654 2.22 -2.91 42.63
CA PRO A 654 1.82 -3.77 41.51
C PRO A 654 0.85 -3.03 40.59
N ILE A 655 1.21 -2.89 39.31
CA ILE A 655 0.39 -2.20 38.30
C ILE A 655 -0.53 -3.21 37.62
N TYR A 656 0.08 -4.25 37.06
CA TYR A 656 -0.57 -5.19 36.17
C TYR A 656 0.18 -6.52 36.15
N GLN A 657 -0.51 -7.61 35.82
CA GLN A 657 0.11 -8.91 35.57
C GLN A 657 -0.29 -9.40 34.18
N ARG A 658 0.68 -9.80 33.36
CA ARG A 658 0.45 -10.45 32.06
C ARG A 658 0.84 -11.91 32.20
N THR A 659 -0.06 -12.81 31.82
CA THR A 659 0.31 -14.22 31.64
C THR A 659 1.35 -14.28 30.52
N ALA A 660 2.55 -14.76 30.86
CA ALA A 660 3.61 -14.95 29.89
C ALA A 660 3.40 -16.27 29.14
N PHE A 661 2.99 -17.32 29.86
CA PHE A 661 2.73 -18.61 29.26
C PHE A 661 1.88 -19.50 30.19
N LYS A 662 0.96 -20.28 29.63
CA LYS A 662 0.27 -21.38 30.33
C LYS A 662 0.67 -22.69 29.65
N VAL A 663 1.26 -23.61 30.40
CA VAL A 663 1.69 -24.93 29.90
C VAL A 663 0.50 -25.86 29.64
N GLU A 664 -0.72 -25.41 29.96
CA GLU A 664 -1.99 -26.03 29.58
C GLU A 664 -2.02 -26.33 28.05
N ASP A 665 -1.37 -25.50 27.23
CA ASP A 665 -1.22 -25.67 25.77
C ASP A 665 -0.14 -26.70 25.34
N LEU A 666 0.77 -27.08 26.24
CA LEU A 666 1.83 -28.08 26.00
C LEU A 666 1.40 -29.51 26.38
N MET A 667 0.43 -29.63 27.29
CA MET A 667 0.01 -30.90 27.87
C MET A 667 -1.45 -31.29 27.59
N ASN A 668 -2.26 -30.46 26.90
CA ASN A 668 -3.68 -30.74 26.63
C ASN A 668 -4.43 -31.21 27.90
N ASP A 669 -4.28 -30.49 29.02
CA ASP A 669 -4.87 -30.84 30.33
C ASP A 669 -4.47 -32.22 30.91
N GLN A 670 -3.34 -32.81 30.50
CA GLN A 670 -2.87 -34.09 31.05
C GLN A 670 -1.76 -33.93 32.09
N ILE A 671 -1.75 -34.86 33.06
CA ILE A 671 -0.66 -35.08 34.01
C ILE A 671 0.51 -35.71 33.24
N GLY A 672 1.73 -35.19 33.36
CA GLY A 672 2.85 -35.83 32.68
C GLY A 672 4.22 -35.15 32.80
N ASN A 673 5.18 -35.71 32.07
CA ASN A 673 6.56 -35.26 32.00
C ASN A 673 6.74 -34.27 30.84
N VAL A 674 7.46 -33.18 31.07
CA VAL A 674 7.94 -32.26 30.05
C VAL A 674 9.42 -32.51 29.85
N GLU A 675 9.76 -33.10 28.70
CA GLU A 675 11.15 -33.08 28.22
C GLU A 675 11.64 -31.63 28.11
N GLN A 676 12.95 -31.42 28.26
CA GLN A 676 13.52 -30.07 28.24
C GLN A 676 13.13 -29.33 26.96
N LYS A 677 12.40 -28.22 27.13
CA LYS A 677 11.91 -27.38 26.05
C LYS A 677 12.37 -25.96 26.26
N LYS A 678 12.91 -25.35 25.20
CA LYS A 678 13.14 -23.91 25.19
C LYS A 678 11.80 -23.19 25.02
N ILE A 679 11.59 -22.14 25.79
CA ILE A 679 10.41 -21.29 25.79
C ILE A 679 10.88 -19.86 25.55
N SER A 680 10.11 -19.11 24.76
CA SER A 680 10.41 -17.72 24.45
C SER A 680 9.13 -16.88 24.41
N HIS A 681 9.20 -15.63 24.88
CA HIS A 681 8.04 -14.76 25.02
C HIS A 681 8.40 -13.27 24.79
N PHE A 682 7.56 -12.56 24.05
CA PHE A 682 7.70 -11.13 23.79
C PHE A 682 6.70 -10.33 24.62
N PHE A 683 7.15 -9.23 25.24
CA PHE A 683 6.27 -8.33 25.98
C PHE A 683 6.82 -6.89 26.02
N GLY A 684 5.91 -5.92 26.01
CA GLY A 684 6.19 -4.51 26.28
C GLY A 684 5.78 -4.10 27.69
N THR A 685 6.44 -3.08 28.23
CA THR A 685 6.10 -2.49 29.53
C THR A 685 4.97 -1.45 29.41
N PRO A 686 3.90 -1.56 30.20
CA PRO A 686 2.85 -0.54 30.26
C PRO A 686 3.34 0.81 30.79
N GLU A 687 2.53 1.87 30.60
CA GLU A 687 2.73 3.17 31.25
C GLU A 687 2.93 3.02 32.77
N ASN A 688 3.77 3.88 33.35
CA ASN A 688 4.15 3.86 34.77
C ASN A 688 4.91 2.63 35.27
N THR A 689 5.44 1.77 34.39
CA THR A 689 6.22 0.58 34.78
C THR A 689 7.71 0.91 34.96
N TYR A 690 8.25 0.58 36.13
CA TYR A 690 9.66 0.77 36.49
C TYR A 690 10.39 -0.53 36.81
N TYR A 691 9.65 -1.58 37.18
CA TYR A 691 10.23 -2.91 37.43
C TYR A 691 9.35 -4.03 36.88
N ILE A 692 9.99 -5.15 36.52
CA ILE A 692 9.31 -6.40 36.18
C ILE A 692 9.83 -7.57 37.02
N LYS A 693 8.99 -8.57 37.24
CA LYS A 693 9.37 -9.89 37.76
C LYS A 693 8.77 -10.99 36.90
N VAL A 694 9.49 -12.09 36.73
CA VAL A 694 8.97 -13.30 36.08
C VAL A 694 8.68 -14.34 37.14
N GLU A 695 7.46 -14.85 37.15
CA GLU A 695 6.97 -15.84 38.08
C GLU A 695 6.65 -17.14 37.34
N PHE A 696 7.04 -18.27 37.92
CA PHE A 696 6.66 -19.62 37.50
C PHE A 696 5.93 -20.31 38.65
N LYS A 697 4.79 -20.94 38.34
CA LYS A 697 3.98 -21.71 39.28
C LYS A 697 3.74 -23.09 38.69
N ALA A 698 4.17 -24.15 39.37
CA ALA A 698 3.89 -25.53 38.99
C ALA A 698 3.00 -26.21 40.02
N GLU A 699 2.02 -26.97 39.55
CA GLU A 699 1.16 -27.82 40.36
C GLU A 699 1.70 -29.26 40.35
N PRO A 700 2.04 -29.84 41.51
CA PRO A 700 2.52 -31.22 41.58
C PRO A 700 1.37 -32.20 41.33
N ASN A 701 1.70 -33.39 40.81
CA ASN A 701 0.81 -34.54 40.88
C ASN A 701 0.80 -35.08 42.32
N SER A 702 -0.39 -35.26 42.90
CA SER A 702 -0.52 -35.73 44.29
C SER A 702 -0.05 -37.18 44.51
N ALA A 703 0.11 -37.98 43.45
CA ALA A 703 0.40 -39.42 43.54
C ALA A 703 1.89 -39.80 43.40
N GLU A 704 2.73 -38.93 42.85
CA GLU A 704 4.15 -39.23 42.55
C GLU A 704 5.05 -38.02 42.86
N GLU A 705 6.35 -38.24 43.05
CA GLU A 705 7.32 -37.15 43.16
C GLU A 705 7.29 -36.31 41.89
N SER A 706 7.18 -34.98 42.06
CA SER A 706 7.09 -34.02 40.96
C SER A 706 8.23 -33.03 41.07
N TRP A 707 8.79 -32.59 39.95
CA TRP A 707 9.80 -31.54 39.95
C TRP A 707 9.74 -30.71 38.67
N PHE A 708 10.29 -29.49 38.73
CA PHE A 708 10.51 -28.70 37.53
C PHE A 708 11.81 -27.90 37.62
N GLU A 709 12.36 -27.57 36.47
CA GLU A 709 13.60 -26.84 36.32
C GLU A 709 13.43 -25.73 35.28
N ILE A 710 14.01 -24.57 35.57
CA ILE A 710 14.19 -23.45 34.64
C ILE A 710 15.70 -23.24 34.48
N SER A 711 16.20 -23.29 33.24
CA SER A 711 17.60 -23.04 32.90
C SER A 711 17.73 -22.05 31.74
N ASP A 712 18.94 -21.55 31.48
CA ASP A 712 19.23 -20.62 30.37
C ASP A 712 18.31 -19.39 30.28
N PHE A 713 17.88 -18.84 31.42
CA PHE A 713 17.04 -17.64 31.46
C PHE A 713 17.80 -16.42 30.94
N LYS A 714 17.25 -15.76 29.94
CA LYS A 714 17.81 -14.57 29.30
C LYS A 714 16.69 -13.59 29.02
N LEU A 715 16.90 -12.35 29.45
CA LEU A 715 16.05 -11.24 29.09
C LEU A 715 16.86 -10.30 28.20
N PHE A 716 16.32 -10.03 27.02
CA PHE A 716 16.91 -9.13 26.05
C PHE A 716 16.03 -7.91 25.95
N GLU A 717 16.62 -6.73 26.03
CA GLU A 717 15.96 -5.53 25.52
C GLU A 717 15.87 -5.67 24.01
N GLU A 718 14.68 -5.46 23.47
CA GLU A 718 14.53 -5.36 22.03
C GLU A 718 15.07 -3.99 21.61
N GLU A 719 16.18 -3.98 20.87
CA GLU A 719 16.51 -2.80 20.09
C GLU A 719 15.62 -2.83 18.86
N SER A 720 15.09 -1.65 18.52
CA SER A 720 14.35 -1.44 17.30
C SER A 720 15.08 -2.07 16.11
N LEU A 721 14.36 -2.55 15.09
CA LEU A 721 14.87 -2.71 13.70
C LEU A 721 15.31 -1.35 13.09
N SER A 722 15.81 -0.42 13.91
CA SER A 722 16.38 0.86 13.55
C SER A 722 17.52 0.60 12.59
N GLY A 723 17.32 1.02 11.35
CA GLY A 723 18.29 0.78 10.29
C GLY A 723 17.82 -0.20 9.23
N ILE A 724 16.64 -0.83 9.35
CA ILE A 724 16.01 -1.62 8.28
C ILE A 724 14.74 -0.91 7.83
N ASP A 725 14.55 -0.81 6.51
CA ASP A 725 13.42 -0.10 5.88
C ASP A 725 12.51 -1.07 5.09
N ALA A 726 13.02 -2.21 4.64
CA ALA A 726 12.19 -3.25 4.02
C ALA A 726 12.77 -4.65 4.22
N LEU A 727 11.87 -5.63 4.19
CA LEU A 727 12.18 -7.05 4.25
C LEU A 727 11.52 -7.79 3.09
N MET A 728 12.23 -8.76 2.54
CA MET A 728 11.77 -9.61 1.46
C MET A 728 12.11 -11.08 1.75
N LEU A 729 11.13 -11.97 1.60
CA LEU A 729 11.29 -13.42 1.60
C LEU A 729 11.02 -13.94 0.20
N SER A 730 11.94 -14.71 -0.36
CA SER A 730 11.80 -15.27 -1.70
C SER A 730 11.78 -16.78 -1.65
N GLU A 731 10.75 -17.41 -2.22
CA GLU A 731 10.69 -18.86 -2.34
C GLU A 731 11.81 -19.38 -3.25
N ASP A 732 12.53 -20.40 -2.77
CA ASP A 732 13.57 -21.10 -3.52
C ASP A 732 12.92 -22.02 -4.55
N LYS A 733 12.79 -21.50 -5.77
CA LYS A 733 12.22 -22.23 -6.90
C LYS A 733 13.10 -21.99 -8.11
N GLU A 734 13.65 -23.07 -8.67
CA GLU A 734 14.43 -22.99 -9.91
C GLU A 734 13.57 -22.40 -11.03
N GLU A 735 14.00 -21.26 -11.55
CA GLU A 735 13.39 -20.68 -12.74
C GLU A 735 13.69 -21.59 -13.93
N THR A 736 12.64 -22.22 -14.46
CA THR A 736 12.74 -22.92 -15.74
C THR A 736 12.68 -21.86 -16.84
N GLU A 737 13.84 -21.43 -17.30
CA GLU A 737 14.00 -20.63 -18.52
C GLU A 737 13.55 -21.46 -19.73
N GLU A 738 12.26 -21.48 -19.99
CA GLU A 738 11.78 -21.81 -21.33
C GLU A 738 12.06 -20.61 -22.24
N SER A 739 12.87 -20.81 -23.28
CA SER A 739 13.09 -19.78 -24.30
C SER A 739 11.78 -19.55 -25.07
N GLU A 740 10.96 -18.62 -24.61
CA GLU A 740 9.74 -18.22 -25.30
C GLU A 740 10.08 -17.25 -26.43
N ILE A 741 9.45 -17.48 -27.59
CA ILE A 741 9.53 -16.54 -28.71
C ILE A 741 8.74 -15.30 -28.29
N LYS A 742 9.44 -14.18 -28.08
CA LYS A 742 8.81 -12.91 -27.72
C LYS A 742 7.96 -12.40 -28.89
N PRO A 743 6.67 -12.10 -28.67
CA PRO A 743 5.83 -11.49 -29.69
C PRO A 743 6.37 -10.11 -30.07
N ILE A 744 6.40 -9.82 -31.36
CA ILE A 744 6.83 -8.50 -31.87
C ILE A 744 5.59 -7.66 -32.09
N ILE A 745 5.55 -6.50 -31.42
CA ILE A 745 4.50 -5.50 -31.52
C ILE A 745 4.96 -4.30 -32.35
N SER A 746 4.06 -3.79 -33.17
CA SER A 746 4.24 -2.52 -33.88
C SER A 746 2.93 -1.74 -33.86
N TYR A 747 3.01 -0.41 -33.91
CA TYR A 747 1.81 0.42 -33.89
C TYR A 747 1.93 1.63 -34.82
N GLU A 748 0.78 2.12 -35.25
CA GLU A 748 0.61 3.35 -36.04
C GLU A 748 -0.43 4.23 -35.36
N LYS A 749 -0.04 5.46 -35.02
CA LYS A 749 -0.96 6.47 -34.47
C LYS A 749 -1.85 7.00 -35.60
N ILE A 750 -3.15 6.72 -35.54
CA ILE A 750 -4.13 7.24 -36.51
C ILE A 750 -4.49 8.68 -36.12
N ASN A 751 -4.80 8.89 -34.84
CA ASN A 751 -5.09 10.18 -34.23
C ASN A 751 -4.80 10.10 -32.71
N PRO A 752 -4.93 11.18 -31.92
CA PRO A 752 -4.64 11.15 -30.48
C PRO A 752 -5.44 10.11 -29.67
N THR A 753 -6.61 9.70 -30.17
CA THR A 753 -7.55 8.78 -29.51
C THR A 753 -7.64 7.41 -30.17
N GLN A 754 -6.83 7.13 -31.21
CA GLN A 754 -6.89 5.88 -31.96
C GLN A 754 -5.52 5.44 -32.47
N TYR A 755 -5.21 4.17 -32.23
CA TYR A 755 -3.98 3.52 -32.64
C TYR A 755 -4.30 2.20 -33.35
N LYS A 756 -3.59 1.93 -34.44
CA LYS A 756 -3.57 0.63 -35.08
C LYS A 756 -2.40 -0.18 -34.53
N ILE A 757 -2.67 -1.39 -34.04
CA ILE A 757 -1.67 -2.27 -33.43
C ILE A 757 -1.55 -3.52 -34.30
N SER A 758 -0.33 -3.96 -34.57
CA SER A 758 -0.04 -5.15 -35.36
C SER A 758 0.95 -6.05 -34.64
N PHE A 759 0.65 -7.35 -34.62
CA PHE A 759 1.44 -8.36 -33.91
C PHE A 759 2.01 -9.40 -34.87
N SER A 760 3.19 -9.94 -34.54
CA SER A 760 3.78 -11.09 -35.24
C SER A 760 4.44 -12.06 -34.25
N ALA A 761 4.45 -13.35 -34.62
CA ALA A 761 5.06 -14.44 -33.85
C ALA A 761 4.46 -14.65 -32.44
N VAL A 762 3.16 -14.96 -32.35
CA VAL A 762 2.49 -15.19 -31.06
C VAL A 762 1.73 -16.51 -31.01
N GLU A 763 2.14 -17.42 -30.12
CA GLU A 763 1.48 -18.72 -29.91
C GLU A 763 0.81 -18.86 -28.54
N LYS A 764 1.17 -18.01 -27.57
CA LYS A 764 0.67 -18.04 -26.18
C LYS A 764 -0.02 -16.72 -25.81
N PRO A 765 -1.00 -16.74 -24.87
CA PRO A 765 -1.60 -15.51 -24.34
C PRO A 765 -0.56 -14.56 -23.74
N PHE A 766 -0.76 -13.27 -23.94
CA PHE A 766 0.16 -12.23 -23.50
C PHE A 766 -0.60 -10.95 -23.11
N VAL A 767 0.10 -10.05 -22.44
CA VAL A 767 -0.37 -8.70 -22.13
C VAL A 767 0.46 -7.72 -22.92
N PHE A 768 -0.15 -6.66 -23.43
CA PHE A 768 0.62 -5.48 -23.83
C PHE A 768 0.23 -4.28 -22.97
N ALA A 769 1.23 -3.45 -22.69
CA ALA A 769 1.10 -2.24 -21.90
C ALA A 769 0.94 -1.02 -22.81
N PHE A 770 0.15 -0.04 -22.37
CA PHE A 770 -0.07 1.23 -23.03
C PHE A 770 0.08 2.36 -22.02
N ALA A 771 1.16 3.12 -22.17
CA ALA A 771 1.60 4.18 -21.24
C ALA A 771 0.74 5.46 -21.30
N GLU A 772 -0.54 5.36 -21.65
CA GLU A 772 -1.51 6.40 -21.30
C GLU A 772 -2.02 6.21 -19.88
N SER A 773 -2.46 7.31 -19.24
CA SER A 773 -3.16 7.22 -17.95
C SER A 773 -4.27 6.18 -18.04
N TYR A 774 -4.33 5.29 -17.05
CA TYR A 774 -5.36 4.28 -16.98
C TYR A 774 -6.74 4.96 -16.99
N ASP A 775 -7.55 4.56 -17.96
CA ASP A 775 -8.94 4.97 -18.07
C ASP A 775 -9.74 3.80 -18.64
N PRO A 776 -10.80 3.32 -17.94
CA PRO A 776 -11.59 2.17 -18.37
C PRO A 776 -12.28 2.37 -19.73
N MET A 777 -12.29 3.58 -20.27
CA MET A 777 -12.86 3.91 -21.58
C MET A 777 -11.89 3.73 -22.75
N TRP A 778 -10.64 3.34 -22.50
CA TRP A 778 -9.77 2.78 -23.55
C TRP A 778 -10.22 1.36 -23.90
N LYS A 779 -10.50 1.14 -25.18
CA LYS A 779 -11.03 -0.12 -25.70
C LYS A 779 -10.13 -0.67 -26.78
N LEU A 780 -9.85 -1.96 -26.70
CA LEU A 780 -9.20 -2.71 -27.75
C LEU A 780 -10.26 -3.54 -28.49
N LYS A 781 -10.24 -3.53 -29.82
CA LYS A 781 -11.17 -4.30 -30.65
C LYS A 781 -10.51 -4.81 -31.92
N GLU A 782 -11.04 -5.89 -32.45
CA GLU A 782 -10.69 -6.36 -33.79
C GLU A 782 -11.26 -5.44 -34.87
N LYS A 783 -10.53 -5.31 -35.98
CA LYS A 783 -10.97 -4.52 -37.11
C LYS A 783 -12.07 -5.26 -37.90
N LYS A 784 -13.34 -4.92 -37.67
CA LYS A 784 -14.48 -5.43 -38.44
C LYS A 784 -14.90 -4.44 -39.54
N GLU A 785 -15.34 -4.95 -40.70
CA GLU A 785 -15.97 -4.11 -41.74
C GLU A 785 -17.36 -3.64 -41.25
N GLU A 786 -17.46 -2.38 -40.86
CA GLU A 786 -18.71 -1.78 -40.39
C GLU A 786 -19.43 -1.01 -41.50
N GLY A 787 -20.76 -1.21 -41.60
CA GLY A 787 -21.62 -0.40 -42.46
C GLY A 787 -21.75 1.05 -41.99
N TYR A 788 -22.08 1.97 -42.90
CA TYR A 788 -22.11 3.43 -42.64
C TYR A 788 -22.89 3.85 -41.38
N PHE A 789 -24.04 3.23 -41.10
CA PHE A 789 -24.84 3.56 -39.91
C PHE A 789 -24.15 3.13 -38.61
N GLN A 790 -23.48 1.98 -38.63
CA GLN A 790 -22.74 1.43 -37.51
C GLN A 790 -21.46 2.22 -37.26
N LYS A 791 -20.81 2.69 -38.32
CA LYS A 791 -19.70 3.66 -38.20
C LYS A 791 -20.14 5.01 -37.57
N ARG A 792 -21.41 5.40 -37.74
CA ARG A 792 -21.94 6.71 -37.26
C ARG A 792 -22.61 6.65 -35.88
N PHE A 793 -23.20 5.52 -35.51
CA PHE A 793 -23.94 5.35 -34.25
C PHE A 793 -23.63 4.04 -33.52
N GLY A 794 -22.74 3.21 -34.04
CA GLY A 794 -22.46 1.87 -33.53
C GLY A 794 -21.91 1.88 -32.11
N SER A 795 -21.12 2.89 -31.71
CA SER A 795 -20.65 3.05 -30.33
C SER A 795 -21.79 3.22 -29.32
N LEU A 796 -22.92 3.82 -29.71
CA LEU A 796 -24.10 3.99 -28.85
C LEU A 796 -24.89 2.69 -28.65
N PHE A 797 -24.65 1.69 -29.50
CA PHE A 797 -25.39 0.43 -29.52
C PHE A 797 -24.48 -0.81 -29.51
N SER A 798 -23.17 -0.62 -29.31
CA SER A 798 -22.20 -1.70 -29.32
C SER A 798 -22.42 -2.59 -28.11
N LYS A 799 -22.38 -3.91 -28.31
CA LYS A 799 -22.45 -4.87 -27.22
C LYS A 799 -21.03 -5.15 -26.72
N ASN A 800 -20.86 -5.23 -25.40
CA ASN A 800 -19.57 -5.48 -24.73
C ASN A 800 -18.85 -6.79 -25.11
N ASN A 801 -19.45 -7.67 -25.92
CA ASN A 801 -18.92 -9.01 -26.18
C ASN A 801 -17.72 -9.05 -27.14
N ASP A 802 -17.36 -7.93 -27.77
CA ASP A 802 -16.25 -7.83 -28.72
C ASP A 802 -14.98 -7.18 -28.11
N LEU A 803 -14.96 -6.95 -26.79
CA LEU A 803 -13.89 -6.23 -26.10
C LEU A 803 -12.92 -7.18 -25.41
N PHE A 804 -11.62 -6.91 -25.59
CA PHE A 804 -10.56 -7.62 -24.87
C PHE A 804 -10.55 -7.21 -23.40
N PRO A 805 -10.15 -8.11 -22.48
CA PRO A 805 -9.99 -7.75 -21.08
C PRO A 805 -8.96 -6.63 -20.90
N HIS A 806 -9.33 -5.65 -20.07
CA HIS A 806 -8.57 -4.42 -19.81
C HIS A 806 -8.48 -4.20 -18.30
N PHE A 807 -7.33 -3.72 -17.84
CA PHE A 807 -7.01 -3.57 -16.42
C PHE A 807 -5.88 -2.55 -16.20
N PRO A 808 -5.72 -2.02 -14.97
CA PRO A 808 -4.60 -1.14 -14.64
C PRO A 808 -3.33 -1.93 -14.39
N LEU A 809 -2.24 -1.57 -15.07
CA LEU A 809 -0.87 -1.98 -14.70
C LEU A 809 -0.25 -0.85 -13.86
N TYR A 810 0.51 -1.22 -12.82
CA TYR A 810 1.08 -0.27 -11.86
C TYR A 810 0.08 0.72 -11.23
N THR A 811 -1.22 0.45 -11.33
CA THR A 811 -2.35 1.37 -11.03
C THR A 811 -2.55 2.53 -11.99
N VAL A 812 -1.58 2.87 -12.84
CA VAL A 812 -1.51 4.14 -13.55
C VAL A 812 -1.52 4.03 -15.07
N ILE A 813 -1.14 2.89 -15.65
CA ILE A 813 -1.15 2.67 -17.11
C ILE A 813 -2.11 1.54 -17.52
N ASN A 814 -2.36 1.41 -18.82
CA ASN A 814 -3.34 0.46 -19.34
C ASN A 814 -2.68 -0.87 -19.72
N GLY A 815 -3.27 -1.99 -19.29
CA GLY A 815 -2.92 -3.35 -19.73
C GLY A 815 -4.07 -4.02 -20.46
N PHE A 816 -3.76 -4.73 -21.55
CA PHE A 816 -4.75 -5.51 -22.31
C PHE A 816 -4.30 -6.96 -22.46
N TYR A 817 -5.17 -7.89 -22.07
CA TYR A 817 -4.95 -9.33 -22.26
C TYR A 817 -5.37 -9.75 -23.66
N ILE A 818 -4.48 -10.44 -24.36
CA ILE A 818 -4.71 -10.99 -25.69
C ILE A 818 -4.49 -12.49 -25.66
N ASP A 819 -5.50 -13.22 -26.14
CA ASP A 819 -5.40 -14.65 -26.46
C ASP A 819 -5.28 -14.82 -27.99
N PRO A 820 -4.09 -15.11 -28.53
CA PRO A 820 -3.87 -15.26 -29.96
C PRO A 820 -4.77 -16.31 -30.62
N GLN A 821 -5.21 -17.33 -29.88
CA GLN A 821 -6.05 -18.40 -30.42
C GLN A 821 -7.47 -17.94 -30.71
N LYS A 822 -7.89 -16.81 -30.11
CA LYS A 822 -9.21 -16.20 -30.31
C LYS A 822 -9.21 -15.10 -31.37
N LEU A 823 -8.04 -14.74 -31.92
CA LEU A 823 -7.92 -13.66 -32.89
C LEU A 823 -8.33 -14.10 -34.30
N GLU A 824 -9.23 -13.34 -34.94
CA GLU A 824 -9.50 -13.53 -36.38
C GLU A 824 -8.48 -12.80 -37.26
N THR A 825 -7.81 -11.78 -36.72
CA THR A 825 -6.83 -10.96 -37.44
C THR A 825 -5.65 -10.54 -36.55
N ASN A 826 -4.49 -10.28 -37.16
CA ASN A 826 -3.31 -9.77 -36.45
C ASN A 826 -3.30 -8.22 -36.31
N GLU A 827 -4.39 -7.55 -36.73
CA GLU A 827 -4.53 -6.09 -36.66
C GLU A 827 -5.64 -5.72 -35.68
N LEU A 828 -5.28 -5.02 -34.60
CA LEU A 828 -6.23 -4.52 -33.61
C LEU A 828 -6.30 -2.99 -33.66
N ILE A 829 -7.43 -2.45 -33.22
CA ILE A 829 -7.65 -1.02 -33.05
C ILE A 829 -7.81 -0.74 -31.56
N LEU A 830 -6.92 0.09 -31.02
CA LEU A 830 -7.04 0.69 -29.70
C LEU A 830 -7.69 2.06 -29.85
N GLU A 831 -8.82 2.28 -29.21
CA GLU A 831 -9.58 3.52 -29.30
C GLU A 831 -10.07 4.03 -27.95
N TYR A 832 -10.19 5.35 -27.83
CA TYR A 832 -10.79 5.99 -26.67
C TYR A 832 -12.29 6.22 -26.94
N GLU A 833 -13.13 5.43 -26.29
CA GLU A 833 -14.59 5.41 -26.53
C GLU A 833 -15.30 6.78 -26.41
N PRO A 834 -14.95 7.68 -25.48
CA PRO A 834 -15.63 8.96 -25.30
C PRO A 834 -15.50 9.87 -26.53
N GLN A 835 -14.45 9.69 -27.35
CA GLN A 835 -14.32 10.39 -28.62
C GLN A 835 -15.49 10.05 -29.57
N ASN A 836 -15.92 8.78 -29.60
CA ASN A 836 -17.06 8.36 -30.42
C ASN A 836 -18.38 8.97 -29.91
N TRP A 837 -18.54 9.13 -28.59
CA TRP A 837 -19.72 9.80 -28.02
C TRP A 837 -19.74 11.29 -28.33
N PHE A 838 -18.57 11.94 -28.27
CA PHE A 838 -18.43 13.34 -28.66
C PHE A 838 -18.78 13.55 -30.14
N GLU A 839 -18.27 12.71 -31.04
CA GLU A 839 -18.60 12.76 -32.47
C GLU A 839 -20.09 12.52 -32.72
N ALA A 840 -20.71 11.55 -32.05
CA ALA A 840 -22.15 11.32 -32.13
C ALA A 840 -22.95 12.54 -31.64
N GLY A 841 -22.53 13.16 -30.53
CA GLY A 841 -23.12 14.38 -29.98
C GLY A 841 -23.00 15.58 -30.94
N LEU A 842 -21.86 15.72 -31.62
CA LEU A 842 -21.66 16.71 -32.67
C LEU A 842 -22.62 16.49 -33.86
N TRP A 843 -22.79 15.25 -34.31
CA TRP A 843 -23.73 14.92 -35.38
C TRP A 843 -25.18 15.22 -34.99
N ILE A 844 -25.60 14.82 -33.79
CA ILE A 844 -26.94 15.12 -33.27
C ILE A 844 -27.16 16.64 -33.21
N SER A 845 -26.15 17.39 -32.77
CA SER A 845 -26.21 18.86 -32.71
C SER A 845 -26.31 19.48 -34.10
N ALA A 846 -25.49 19.03 -35.04
CA ALA A 846 -25.51 19.49 -36.44
C ALA A 846 -26.86 19.19 -37.12
N ASP A 847 -27.39 17.97 -36.96
CA ASP A 847 -28.68 17.56 -37.51
C ASP A 847 -29.83 18.35 -36.87
N SER A 848 -29.78 18.59 -35.56
CA SER A 848 -30.77 19.41 -34.84
C SER A 848 -30.76 20.87 -35.31
N LEU A 849 -29.57 21.46 -35.52
CA LEU A 849 -29.42 22.81 -36.07
C LEU A 849 -29.92 22.88 -37.50
N ALA A 850 -29.60 21.88 -38.33
CA ALA A 850 -30.07 21.80 -39.72
C ALA A 850 -31.61 21.71 -39.78
N ILE A 851 -32.22 20.81 -39.01
CA ILE A 851 -33.69 20.66 -38.95
C ILE A 851 -34.34 21.95 -38.44
N SER A 852 -33.79 22.59 -37.42
CA SER A 852 -34.27 23.87 -36.90
C SER A 852 -34.20 24.98 -37.95
N PHE A 853 -33.10 25.03 -38.71
CA PHE A 853 -32.91 25.99 -39.79
C PHE A 853 -33.89 25.73 -40.95
N PHE A 854 -34.04 24.48 -41.38
CA PHE A 854 -35.00 24.10 -42.44
C PHE A 854 -36.45 24.35 -42.03
N THR A 855 -36.83 24.01 -40.80
CA THR A 855 -38.19 24.30 -40.28
C THR A 855 -38.44 25.80 -40.19
N PHE A 856 -37.44 26.61 -39.81
CA PHE A 856 -37.54 28.07 -39.84
C PHE A 856 -37.74 28.62 -41.27
N ILE A 857 -36.97 28.12 -42.25
CA ILE A 857 -37.14 28.50 -43.66
C ILE A 857 -38.53 28.10 -44.16
N ILE A 858 -38.96 26.86 -43.93
CA ILE A 858 -40.29 26.36 -44.35
C ILE A 858 -41.39 27.20 -43.71
N TYR A 859 -41.28 27.52 -42.41
CA TYR A 859 -42.22 28.39 -41.72
C TYR A 859 -42.24 29.81 -42.28
N GLY A 860 -41.07 30.38 -42.60
CA GLY A 860 -40.94 31.70 -43.23
C GLY A 860 -41.60 31.75 -44.61
N VAL A 861 -41.38 30.73 -45.45
CA VAL A 861 -42.03 30.59 -46.76
C VAL A 861 -43.54 30.40 -46.60
N TYR A 862 -43.98 29.56 -45.67
CA TYR A 862 -45.39 29.34 -45.38
C TYR A 862 -46.08 30.62 -44.93
N LYS A 863 -45.47 31.38 -44.01
CA LYS A 863 -46.00 32.66 -43.53
C LYS A 863 -46.11 33.69 -44.66
N LYS A 864 -45.09 33.83 -45.51
CA LYS A 864 -45.11 34.76 -46.66
C LYS A 864 -46.18 34.37 -47.69
N ARG A 865 -46.38 33.07 -47.94
CA ARG A 865 -47.46 32.56 -48.80
C ARG A 865 -48.84 32.84 -48.19
N LYS A 866 -49.01 32.63 -46.88
CA LYS A 866 -50.24 32.95 -46.16
C LYS A 866 -50.57 34.44 -46.21
N GLU A 867 -49.60 35.32 -45.93
CA GLU A 867 -49.80 36.78 -46.02
C GLU A 867 -50.15 37.25 -47.43
N LYS A 868 -49.55 36.66 -48.48
CA LYS A 868 -49.97 36.92 -49.88
C LYS A 868 -51.40 36.46 -50.14
N ARG A 869 -51.78 35.29 -49.65
CA ARG A 869 -53.12 34.71 -49.83
C ARG A 869 -54.19 35.52 -49.10
N ASP A 870 -53.91 35.93 -47.86
CA ASP A 870 -54.79 36.79 -47.06
C ASP A 870 -54.96 38.18 -47.71
N LYS A 871 -53.89 38.75 -48.32
CA LYS A 871 -53.98 40.01 -49.11
C LYS A 871 -54.79 39.86 -50.41
N LEU A 872 -54.71 38.71 -51.07
CA LEU A 872 -55.48 38.39 -52.28
C LEU A 872 -56.97 38.14 -52.01
N CYS A 873 -57.35 37.78 -50.78
CA CYS A 873 -58.76 37.66 -50.36
C CYS A 873 -59.37 38.98 -49.85
N LEU A 874 -58.55 40.02 -49.64
CA LEU A 874 -58.97 41.37 -49.23
C LEU A 874 -59.13 42.34 -50.40
N ILE A 875 -58.66 41.96 -51.59
CA ILE A 875 -58.93 42.58 -52.89
C ILE A 875 -60.10 41.81 -53.51
#